data_AF-A0A5D4T7E5-F1
#
_entry.id   AF-A0A5D4T7E5-F1
#
_cell.length_a   1.000
_cell.length_b   1.000
_cell.length_c   1.000
_cell.angle_alpha   90.00
_cell.angle_beta   90.00
_cell.angle_gamma   90.00
#
_symmetry.space_group_name_H-M   'P 1'
#
loop_
_entity.id
_entity.type
_entity.pdbx_description
1 polymer ?
#
loop_
_entity_poly.entity_id
_entity_poly.type
_entity_poly.pdbx_seq_one_letter_code
_entity_poly.pdbx_strand_id
1 'polypeptide(L)'
;MNKLNQLYNNSIEKASSFMRETKRQLVISLLLYISIFVVVLSYFFFTGAGKWFDILLISGTGALALVLGIGITLLLLNILGGLPRFLVSVIVACIAVIYSVGAYMGPFFRLMGFAVMVLAILSGITIFLYHKRKKAIFLFFSFLTLSMHVAAIYLAFTDGKEGPWSLEVGEVATTITNPAENGSAKIQYFTYGSGKDERRVEYRDVKYETKTVNMSSFVAQPNGLNKWYREWFWGFDLYNAPLNARVWMPEKEEEAAYPLVLIVHGNHNMADFSDGGYAYLGEMLASKGYIVASVDQNFINSGKTGHIGWDNAGRAWLLLKHVELWQSWNEDKTHALYNRVDMDNIALIGHSRGGEAVSIAALFNELDRFPNNAKVSLNFDFSIKSLIGLSPGDGRFKPGDQPVSLKDVNYLTLQGGNDTDHTNYLGMRQFQRVSFSEDFDGFKSSVYIYGANHGQFNSDWEVDQPSPYWWFMNRKEIMNPETQREITKMYVSAFLDATLKEKREYRGVFSDKEIASTWIPTDPLRVRYEDRDFQPIATFEEDVDVTKTTLNGGQLQGYNLRIWKEINLLQRNKEQQNNQVVKLGWTNKNSRYTITLPKGAANNFSEQTIFRFDAVQAHPSRYDFYHIDLPEGFENKAIPVSVSVKAKGMANFDGRVRKTIYIEPTYTTTLYRFDWWNERYGNQYEHMLQTYGIPLNYLQENFPDIDYTQIEEVTFEFNQTDSGLIFLDNIGFTN
;
A
#
# COMPACT_ATOMS: atom_id res chain seq x y z
N MET A 1 -36.78 -12.71 48.18
CA MET A 1 -37.07 -13.65 47.07
C MET A 1 -38.48 -13.49 46.47
N ASN A 2 -39.59 -13.48 47.23
CA ASN A 2 -40.94 -13.41 46.64
C ASN A 2 -41.28 -12.14 45.83
N LYS A 3 -40.85 -10.95 46.25
CA LYS A 3 -41.05 -9.70 45.48
C LYS A 3 -40.27 -9.68 44.15
N LEU A 4 -39.06 -10.25 44.14
CA LEU A 4 -38.23 -10.38 42.94
C LEU A 4 -38.84 -11.37 41.94
N ASN A 5 -39.33 -12.53 42.42
CA ASN A 5 -40.04 -13.50 41.57
C ASN A 5 -41.35 -12.94 41.00
N GLN A 6 -42.10 -12.16 41.79
CA GLN A 6 -43.33 -11.53 41.32
C GLN A 6 -43.07 -10.42 40.30
N LEU A 7 -42.05 -9.59 40.52
CA LEU A 7 -41.61 -8.58 39.54
C LEU A 7 -41.11 -9.24 38.24
N TYR A 8 -40.36 -10.34 38.35
CA TYR A 8 -39.90 -11.14 37.21
C TYR A 8 -41.07 -11.72 36.41
N ASN A 9 -42.01 -12.39 37.06
CA ASN A 9 -43.18 -12.99 36.41
C ASN A 9 -44.08 -11.92 35.75
N ASN A 10 -44.35 -10.81 36.43
CA ASN A 10 -45.12 -9.70 35.87
C ASN A 10 -44.42 -9.07 34.65
N SER A 11 -43.09 -9.00 34.68
CA SER A 11 -42.30 -8.47 33.55
C SER A 11 -42.34 -9.43 32.36
N ILE A 12 -42.23 -10.73 32.59
CA ILE A 12 -42.35 -11.78 31.56
C ILE A 12 -43.74 -11.77 30.93
N GLU A 13 -44.80 -11.67 31.73
CA GLU A 13 -46.16 -11.67 31.22
C GLU A 13 -46.45 -10.42 30.35
N LYS A 14 -45.97 -9.24 30.79
CA LYS A 14 -46.04 -8.02 29.99
C LYS A 14 -45.26 -8.14 28.68
N ALA A 15 -44.03 -8.68 28.72
CA ALA A 15 -43.22 -8.89 27.53
C ALA A 15 -43.87 -9.91 26.57
N SER A 16 -44.40 -11.01 27.10
CA SER A 16 -45.12 -12.04 26.33
C SER A 16 -46.38 -11.48 25.68
N SER A 17 -47.14 -10.66 26.41
CA SER A 17 -48.33 -9.96 25.89
C SER A 17 -47.96 -8.99 24.75
N PHE A 18 -46.96 -8.14 24.97
CA PHE A 18 -46.46 -7.22 23.96
C PHE A 18 -46.01 -7.95 22.68
N MET A 19 -45.25 -9.04 22.83
CA MET A 19 -44.78 -9.86 21.70
C MET A 19 -45.94 -10.52 20.94
N ARG A 20 -47.01 -10.96 21.63
CA ARG A 20 -48.20 -11.53 20.98
C ARG A 20 -48.98 -10.49 20.18
N GLU A 21 -49.05 -9.25 20.66
CA GLU A 21 -49.77 -8.17 19.99
C GLU A 21 -49.00 -7.58 18.80
N THR A 22 -47.67 -7.49 18.90
CA THR A 22 -46.77 -6.89 17.90
C THR A 22 -46.35 -7.85 16.79
N LYS A 23 -46.60 -9.16 16.96
CA LYS A 23 -46.08 -10.23 16.10
C LYS A 23 -46.27 -10.00 14.60
N ARG A 24 -47.43 -9.49 14.18
CA ARG A 24 -47.74 -9.33 12.74
C ARG A 24 -46.84 -8.29 12.10
N GLN A 25 -46.72 -7.11 12.71
CA GLN A 25 -45.91 -6.01 12.20
C GLN A 25 -44.41 -6.34 12.27
N LEU A 26 -43.97 -7.01 13.34
CA LEU A 26 -42.58 -7.47 13.48
C LEU A 26 -42.22 -8.49 12.39
N VAL A 27 -43.05 -9.50 12.16
CA VAL A 27 -42.80 -10.51 11.11
C VAL A 27 -42.70 -9.86 9.73
N ILE A 28 -43.66 -9.00 9.37
CA ILE A 28 -43.65 -8.33 8.06
C ILE A 28 -42.38 -7.49 7.89
N SER A 29 -42.00 -6.72 8.91
CA SER A 29 -40.82 -5.85 8.84
C SER A 29 -39.52 -6.65 8.77
N LEU A 30 -39.39 -7.71 9.58
CA LEU A 30 -38.23 -8.61 9.56
C LEU A 30 -38.04 -9.26 8.18
N LEU A 31 -39.12 -9.84 7.62
CA LEU A 31 -39.06 -10.49 6.32
C LEU A 31 -38.74 -9.50 5.19
N LEU A 32 -39.30 -8.29 5.23
CA LEU A 32 -39.02 -7.26 4.24
C LEU A 32 -37.55 -6.84 4.26
N TYR A 33 -37.03 -6.45 5.42
CA TYR A 33 -35.66 -5.95 5.56
C TYR A 33 -34.62 -7.02 5.27
N ILE A 34 -34.83 -8.26 5.75
CA ILE A 34 -33.89 -9.34 5.46
C ILE A 34 -33.89 -9.70 3.98
N SER A 35 -35.04 -9.64 3.30
CA SER A 35 -35.11 -9.89 1.85
C SER A 35 -34.37 -8.81 1.07
N ILE A 36 -34.58 -7.53 1.42
CA ILE A 36 -33.84 -6.41 0.80
C ILE A 36 -32.34 -6.59 1.03
N PHE A 37 -31.92 -6.91 2.25
CA PHE A 37 -30.51 -7.14 2.59
C PHE A 37 -29.89 -8.27 1.75
N VAL A 38 -30.57 -9.42 1.63
CA VAL A 38 -30.10 -10.54 0.82
C VAL A 38 -29.97 -10.12 -0.66
N VAL A 39 -30.97 -9.45 -1.22
CA VAL A 39 -30.96 -8.99 -2.62
C VAL A 39 -29.80 -8.01 -2.86
N VAL A 40 -29.64 -7.01 -1.99
CA VAL A 40 -28.55 -6.02 -2.08
C VAL A 40 -27.19 -6.72 -2.00
N LEU A 41 -26.99 -7.66 -1.07
CA LEU A 41 -25.72 -8.38 -0.98
C LEU A 41 -25.46 -9.30 -2.17
N SER A 42 -26.50 -9.94 -2.70
CA SER A 42 -26.40 -10.75 -3.91
C SER A 42 -25.94 -9.93 -5.13
N TYR A 43 -26.29 -8.65 -5.17
CA TYR A 43 -25.83 -7.73 -6.21
C TYR A 43 -24.34 -7.41 -6.12
N PHE A 44 -23.74 -7.44 -4.93
CA PHE A 44 -22.30 -7.21 -4.78
C PHE A 44 -21.46 -8.50 -4.80
N PHE A 45 -22.10 -9.66 -4.84
CA PHE A 45 -21.36 -10.91 -5.04
C PHE A 45 -20.90 -11.04 -6.48
N PHE A 46 -19.62 -11.39 -6.65
CA PHE A 46 -18.98 -11.51 -7.96
C PHE A 46 -18.11 -12.77 -8.01
N THR A 47 -18.62 -13.82 -8.66
CA THR A 47 -17.88 -15.07 -8.88
C THR A 47 -17.20 -15.15 -10.24
N GLY A 48 -17.70 -14.39 -11.23
CA GLY A 48 -17.33 -14.52 -12.64
C GLY A 48 -18.21 -15.47 -13.46
N ALA A 49 -19.13 -16.22 -12.83
CA ALA A 49 -20.05 -17.13 -13.53
C ALA A 49 -21.28 -16.42 -14.15
N GLY A 50 -21.46 -15.13 -13.86
CA GLY A 50 -22.53 -14.29 -14.38
C GLY A 50 -23.45 -13.73 -13.29
N LYS A 51 -23.93 -12.50 -13.49
CA LYS A 51 -24.65 -11.75 -12.45
C LYS A 51 -25.92 -12.46 -11.95
N TRP A 52 -26.68 -13.07 -12.85
CA TRP A 52 -27.89 -13.81 -12.48
C TRP A 52 -27.59 -15.06 -11.67
N PHE A 53 -26.50 -15.76 -11.98
CA PHE A 53 -26.05 -16.89 -11.17
C PHE A 53 -25.70 -16.43 -9.75
N ASP A 54 -24.92 -15.36 -9.61
CA ASP A 54 -24.56 -14.81 -8.30
C ASP A 54 -25.79 -14.39 -7.47
N ILE A 55 -26.74 -13.71 -8.12
CA ILE A 55 -28.00 -13.29 -7.48
C ILE A 55 -28.82 -14.50 -7.01
N LEU A 56 -28.98 -15.50 -7.88
CA LEU A 56 -29.75 -16.71 -7.59
C LEU A 56 -29.08 -17.58 -6.52
N LEU A 57 -27.75 -17.67 -6.53
CA LEU A 57 -26.99 -18.43 -5.54
C LEU A 57 -27.16 -17.84 -4.14
N ILE A 58 -26.91 -16.53 -3.98
CA ILE A 58 -27.00 -15.86 -2.68
C ILE A 58 -28.45 -15.73 -2.22
N SER A 59 -29.38 -15.37 -3.12
CA SER A 59 -30.80 -15.27 -2.77
C SER A 59 -31.41 -16.64 -2.47
N GLY A 60 -31.03 -17.68 -3.22
CA GLY A 60 -31.49 -19.06 -3.03
C GLY A 60 -30.98 -19.66 -1.73
N THR A 61 -29.70 -19.46 -1.39
CA THR A 61 -29.14 -19.88 -0.09
C THR A 61 -29.79 -19.14 1.07
N GLY A 62 -30.02 -17.83 0.94
CA GLY A 62 -30.79 -17.05 1.91
C GLY A 62 -32.23 -17.56 2.07
N ALA A 63 -32.96 -17.80 0.98
CA ALA A 63 -34.32 -18.32 1.02
C ALA A 63 -34.40 -19.72 1.66
N LEU A 64 -33.45 -20.60 1.33
CA LEU A 64 -33.35 -21.92 1.93
C LEU A 64 -33.09 -21.83 3.44
N ALA A 65 -32.14 -20.99 3.86
CA ALA A 65 -31.84 -20.75 5.28
C ALA A 65 -33.06 -20.20 6.02
N LEU A 66 -33.84 -19.31 5.39
CA LEU A 66 -35.07 -18.77 5.94
C LEU A 66 -36.12 -19.89 6.16
N VAL A 67 -36.38 -20.70 5.13
CA VAL A 67 -37.38 -21.79 5.20
C VAL A 67 -36.98 -22.85 6.22
N LEU A 68 -35.74 -23.32 6.19
CA LEU A 68 -35.22 -24.30 7.14
C LEU A 68 -35.21 -23.75 8.56
N GLY A 69 -34.79 -22.50 8.76
CA GLY A 69 -34.78 -21.83 10.06
C GLY A 69 -36.18 -21.76 10.66
N ILE A 70 -37.20 -21.39 9.86
CA ILE A 70 -38.60 -21.38 10.30
C ILE A 70 -39.05 -22.82 10.64
N GLY A 71 -38.87 -23.76 9.73
CA GLY A 71 -39.35 -25.14 9.86
C GLY A 71 -38.75 -25.87 11.08
N ILE A 72 -37.43 -25.84 11.23
CA ILE A 72 -36.71 -26.47 12.35
C ILE A 72 -37.13 -25.82 13.67
N THR A 73 -37.21 -24.49 13.72
CA THR A 73 -37.59 -23.79 14.96
C THR A 73 -39.03 -24.11 15.35
N LEU A 74 -39.97 -24.16 14.39
CA LEU A 74 -41.36 -24.53 14.68
C LEU A 74 -41.47 -25.98 15.20
N LEU A 75 -40.69 -26.92 14.63
CA LEU A 75 -40.61 -28.30 15.12
C LEU A 75 -40.12 -28.34 16.57
N LEU A 76 -39.04 -27.62 16.89
CA LEU A 76 -38.47 -27.57 18.24
C LEU A 76 -39.40 -26.88 19.24
N LEU A 77 -40.08 -25.79 18.84
CA LEU A 77 -41.00 -25.05 19.70
C LEU A 77 -42.34 -25.74 19.92
N ASN A 78 -42.66 -26.80 19.18
CA ASN A 78 -43.81 -27.65 19.54
C ASN A 78 -43.60 -28.37 20.89
N ILE A 79 -42.35 -28.44 21.37
CA ILE A 79 -41.97 -29.06 22.65
C ILE A 79 -42.00 -28.04 23.82
N LEU A 80 -42.00 -26.73 23.53
CA LEU A 80 -41.91 -25.65 24.52
C LEU A 80 -43.16 -24.72 24.45
N GLY A 81 -43.91 -24.59 25.55
CA GLY A 81 -45.09 -23.73 25.63
C GLY A 81 -44.78 -22.26 25.99
N GLY A 82 -45.58 -21.29 25.50
CA GLY A 82 -45.67 -19.94 26.09
C GLY A 82 -45.24 -18.73 25.24
N LEU A 83 -44.53 -18.92 24.12
CA LEU A 83 -44.06 -17.82 23.23
C LEU A 83 -44.82 -17.79 21.88
N PRO A 84 -44.89 -16.62 21.19
CA PRO A 84 -45.43 -16.54 19.82
C PRO A 84 -44.53 -17.29 18.84
N ARG A 85 -44.78 -18.60 18.70
CA ARG A 85 -43.93 -19.57 17.98
C ARG A 85 -43.47 -19.09 16.61
N PHE A 86 -44.37 -18.50 15.83
CA PHE A 86 -44.05 -18.02 14.48
C PHE A 86 -43.09 -16.82 14.48
N LEU A 87 -43.28 -15.85 15.38
CA LEU A 87 -42.36 -14.71 15.49
C LEU A 87 -40.96 -15.17 15.91
N VAL A 88 -40.88 -16.07 16.90
CA VAL A 88 -39.59 -16.65 17.33
C VAL A 88 -38.93 -17.39 16.17
N SER A 89 -39.69 -18.19 15.41
CA SER A 89 -39.16 -18.90 14.23
C SER A 89 -38.62 -17.95 13.16
N VAL A 90 -39.27 -16.80 12.93
CA VAL A 90 -38.80 -15.79 11.97
C VAL A 90 -37.53 -15.12 12.46
N ILE A 91 -37.41 -14.80 13.76
CA ILE A 91 -36.18 -14.22 14.32
C ILE A 91 -35.00 -15.19 14.16
N VAL A 92 -35.18 -16.46 14.54
CA VAL A 92 -34.15 -17.50 14.39
C VAL A 92 -33.79 -17.68 12.91
N ALA A 93 -34.78 -17.66 12.02
CA ALA A 93 -34.56 -17.75 10.58
C ALA A 93 -33.79 -16.55 10.02
N CYS A 94 -34.10 -15.32 10.43
CA CYS A 94 -33.31 -14.14 10.04
C CYS A 94 -31.85 -14.27 10.49
N ILE A 95 -31.60 -14.78 11.71
CA ILE A 95 -30.24 -15.06 12.19
C ILE A 95 -29.56 -16.10 11.29
N ALA A 96 -30.26 -17.19 10.97
CA ALA A 96 -29.75 -18.22 10.06
C ALA A 96 -29.41 -17.64 8.67
N VAL A 97 -30.25 -16.76 8.13
CA VAL A 97 -29.99 -16.03 6.87
C VAL A 97 -28.72 -15.19 6.97
N ILE A 98 -28.59 -14.38 8.03
CA ILE A 98 -27.40 -13.54 8.26
C ILE A 98 -26.12 -14.39 8.29
N TYR A 99 -26.13 -15.53 8.99
CA TYR A 99 -24.97 -16.43 9.03
C TYR A 99 -24.72 -17.13 7.69
N SER A 100 -25.76 -17.54 6.97
CA SER A 100 -25.62 -18.21 5.67
C SER A 100 -25.01 -17.30 4.60
N VAL A 101 -25.55 -16.09 4.44
CA VAL A 101 -25.00 -15.09 3.51
C VAL A 101 -23.64 -14.60 3.99
N GLY A 102 -23.51 -14.39 5.31
CA GLY A 102 -22.26 -14.01 5.94
C GLY A 102 -21.13 -15.04 5.84
N ALA A 103 -21.43 -16.32 5.57
CA ALA A 103 -20.41 -17.33 5.30
C ALA A 103 -19.66 -17.06 3.98
N TYR A 104 -20.35 -16.51 2.98
CA TYR A 104 -19.75 -16.11 1.71
C TYR A 104 -19.10 -14.71 1.78
N MET A 105 -19.72 -13.80 2.54
CA MET A 105 -19.35 -12.39 2.54
C MET A 105 -18.34 -12.01 3.63
N GLY A 106 -18.34 -12.75 4.75
CA GLY A 106 -17.46 -12.51 5.89
C GLY A 106 -18.14 -11.90 7.13
N PRO A 107 -17.39 -11.75 8.24
CA PRO A 107 -17.91 -11.30 9.54
C PRO A 107 -18.53 -9.90 9.53
N PHE A 108 -17.99 -8.97 8.73
CA PHE A 108 -18.51 -7.60 8.63
C PHE A 108 -19.98 -7.57 8.16
N PHE A 109 -20.31 -8.34 7.12
CA PHE A 109 -21.66 -8.41 6.61
C PHE A 109 -22.65 -9.07 7.57
N ARG A 110 -22.16 -9.95 8.46
CA ARG A 110 -22.98 -10.47 9.56
C ARG A 110 -23.38 -9.34 10.50
N LEU A 111 -22.44 -8.48 10.87
CA LEU A 111 -22.72 -7.29 11.70
C LEU A 111 -23.72 -6.36 11.01
N MET A 112 -23.56 -6.10 9.72
CA MET A 112 -24.51 -5.31 8.94
C MET A 112 -25.91 -5.95 8.92
N GLY A 113 -26.00 -7.27 8.76
CA GLY A 113 -27.26 -8.01 8.83
C GLY A 113 -27.95 -7.86 10.19
N PHE A 114 -27.19 -7.87 11.29
CA PHE A 114 -27.74 -7.60 12.63
C PHE A 114 -28.22 -6.15 12.78
N ALA A 115 -27.50 -5.17 12.24
CA ALA A 115 -27.94 -3.78 12.22
C ALA A 115 -29.25 -3.61 11.43
N VAL A 116 -29.37 -4.26 10.26
CA VAL A 116 -30.60 -4.32 9.46
C VAL A 116 -31.74 -4.96 10.26
N MET A 117 -31.47 -6.03 11.00
CA MET A 117 -32.47 -6.68 11.84
C MET A 117 -32.97 -5.76 12.97
N VAL A 118 -32.09 -4.97 13.58
CA VAL A 118 -32.49 -3.95 14.58
C VAL A 118 -33.40 -2.88 13.95
N LEU A 119 -33.04 -2.37 12.77
CA LEU A 119 -33.89 -1.42 12.02
C LEU A 119 -35.26 -2.02 11.67
N ALA A 120 -35.29 -3.30 11.31
CA ALA A 120 -36.53 -4.02 11.01
C ALA A 120 -37.45 -4.13 12.24
N ILE A 121 -36.87 -4.43 13.41
CA ILE A 121 -37.61 -4.52 14.68
C ILE A 121 -38.17 -3.14 15.06
N LEU A 122 -37.36 -2.08 14.98
CA LEU A 122 -37.79 -0.71 15.27
C LEU A 122 -38.91 -0.25 14.34
N SER A 123 -38.81 -0.55 13.05
CA SER A 123 -39.86 -0.27 12.06
C SER A 123 -41.16 -1.03 12.41
N GLY A 124 -41.06 -2.31 12.77
CA GLY A 124 -42.21 -3.12 13.17
C GLY A 124 -42.90 -2.60 14.44
N ILE A 125 -42.13 -2.18 15.45
CA ILE A 125 -42.67 -1.55 16.67
C ILE A 125 -43.36 -0.22 16.34
N THR A 126 -42.76 0.62 15.50
CA THR A 126 -43.33 1.91 15.09
C THR A 126 -44.65 1.73 14.36
N ILE A 127 -44.72 0.80 13.40
CA ILE A 127 -45.95 0.47 12.67
C ILE A 127 -47.00 -0.09 13.64
N PHE A 128 -46.62 -0.91 14.60
CA PHE A 128 -47.55 -1.41 15.62
C PHE A 128 -48.15 -0.29 16.48
N LEU A 129 -47.33 0.65 16.95
CA LEU A 129 -47.76 1.77 17.79
C LEU A 129 -48.71 2.72 17.04
N TYR A 130 -48.49 2.91 15.74
CA TYR A 130 -49.41 3.61 14.85
C TYR A 130 -50.79 2.94 14.83
N HIS A 131 -50.83 1.63 14.60
CA HIS A 131 -52.09 0.87 14.56
C HIS A 131 -52.82 0.86 15.92
N LYS A 132 -52.09 0.84 17.03
CA LYS A 132 -52.66 0.91 18.39
C LYS A 132 -53.06 2.33 18.83
N ARG A 133 -52.88 3.34 17.96
CA ARG A 133 -53.22 4.75 18.21
C ARG A 133 -52.55 5.34 19.46
N LYS A 134 -51.36 4.86 19.83
CA LYS A 134 -50.59 5.32 21.00
C LYS A 134 -49.75 6.57 20.67
N LYS A 135 -50.40 7.71 20.44
CA LYS A 135 -49.80 8.93 19.85
C LYS A 135 -48.42 9.32 20.43
N ALA A 136 -48.30 9.49 21.75
CA ALA A 136 -47.04 9.96 22.37
C ALA A 136 -45.87 8.99 22.15
N ILE A 137 -46.09 7.69 22.36
CA ILE A 137 -45.06 6.65 22.20
C ILE A 137 -44.75 6.43 20.71
N PHE A 138 -45.77 6.48 19.85
CA PHE A 138 -45.59 6.42 18.40
C PHE A 138 -44.69 7.56 17.89
N LEU A 139 -44.88 8.81 18.35
CA LEU A 139 -44.03 9.92 17.93
C LEU A 139 -42.57 9.72 18.34
N PHE A 140 -42.32 9.26 19.57
CA PHE A 140 -40.96 8.94 20.03
C PHE A 140 -40.30 7.85 19.17
N PHE A 141 -40.98 6.72 18.94
CA PHE A 141 -40.44 5.63 18.13
C PHE A 141 -40.32 5.98 16.64
N SER A 142 -41.21 6.83 16.11
CA SER A 142 -41.10 7.36 14.75
C SER A 142 -39.87 8.24 14.60
N PHE A 143 -39.62 9.14 15.56
CA PHE A 143 -38.42 9.96 15.58
C PHE A 143 -37.16 9.10 15.69
N LEU A 144 -37.14 8.12 16.60
CA LEU A 144 -36.00 7.19 16.75
C LEU A 144 -35.74 6.39 15.48
N THR A 145 -36.79 5.79 14.91
CA THR A 145 -36.69 4.99 13.68
C THR A 145 -36.21 5.85 12.52
N LEU A 146 -36.80 7.03 12.31
CA LEU A 146 -36.39 7.95 11.26
C LEU A 146 -34.94 8.39 11.45
N SER A 147 -34.55 8.76 12.67
CA SER A 147 -33.17 9.18 12.98
C SER A 147 -32.16 8.08 12.68
N MET A 148 -32.47 6.82 13.00
CA MET A 148 -31.58 5.70 12.68
C MET A 148 -31.48 5.42 11.17
N HIS A 149 -32.57 5.58 10.41
CA HIS A 149 -32.52 5.45 8.95
C HIS A 149 -31.74 6.60 8.31
N VAL A 150 -31.99 7.84 8.77
CA VAL A 150 -31.23 9.02 8.33
C VAL A 150 -29.75 8.85 8.66
N ALA A 151 -29.40 8.37 9.85
CA ALA A 151 -28.02 8.07 10.19
C ALA A 151 -27.42 6.98 9.30
N ALA A 152 -28.13 5.89 9.02
CA ALA A 152 -27.65 4.83 8.13
C ALA A 152 -27.44 5.34 6.69
N ILE A 153 -28.35 6.17 6.17
CA ILE A 153 -28.24 6.81 4.85
C ILE A 153 -27.09 7.83 4.85
N TYR A 154 -27.00 8.69 5.86
CA TYR A 154 -25.90 9.64 6.01
C TYR A 154 -24.55 8.91 6.02
N LEU A 155 -24.46 7.77 6.71
CA LEU A 155 -23.29 6.89 6.68
C LEU A 155 -23.12 6.14 5.36
N ALA A 156 -24.08 6.06 4.45
CA ALA A 156 -23.82 5.51 3.12
C ALA A 156 -23.25 6.58 2.17
N PHE A 157 -23.71 7.83 2.33
CA PHE A 157 -23.51 8.90 1.34
C PHE A 157 -22.48 9.98 1.73
N THR A 158 -21.91 9.95 2.93
CA THR A 158 -20.83 10.88 3.32
C THR A 158 -19.45 10.29 3.15
N ASP A 159 -18.52 11.13 2.68
CA ASP A 159 -17.17 10.72 2.30
C ASP A 159 -16.15 10.82 3.45
N GLY A 160 -16.49 11.45 4.57
CA GLY A 160 -15.64 11.56 5.76
C GLY A 160 -14.91 12.89 5.90
N LYS A 161 -13.62 12.86 6.28
CA LYS A 161 -12.78 14.03 6.61
C LYS A 161 -11.62 14.17 5.62
N GLU A 162 -11.17 15.40 5.38
CA GLU A 162 -9.99 15.71 4.55
C GLU A 162 -8.68 15.44 5.32
N GLY A 163 -7.60 15.22 4.56
CA GLY A 163 -6.25 15.11 5.11
C GLY A 163 -5.66 16.48 5.45
N PRO A 164 -4.65 16.54 6.35
CA PRO A 164 -4.02 17.80 6.76
C PRO A 164 -2.92 18.31 5.82
N TRP A 165 -2.78 17.71 4.63
CA TRP A 165 -1.79 18.06 3.61
C TRP A 165 -2.39 18.94 2.50
N SER A 166 -1.53 19.57 1.70
CA SER A 166 -1.88 20.36 0.53
C SER A 166 -1.62 19.60 -0.78
N LEU A 167 -2.46 19.83 -1.80
CA LEU A 167 -2.23 19.35 -3.18
C LEU A 167 -1.80 20.47 -4.12
N GLU A 168 -1.35 21.60 -3.57
CA GLU A 168 -0.81 22.68 -4.37
C GLU A 168 0.54 22.26 -4.99
N VAL A 169 0.71 22.62 -6.26
CA VAL A 169 1.95 22.43 -7.02
C VAL A 169 2.78 23.70 -6.84
N GLY A 170 4.08 23.53 -6.57
CA GLY A 170 5.01 24.65 -6.37
C GLY A 170 5.39 25.35 -7.68
N GLU A 171 6.01 26.51 -7.55
CA GLU A 171 6.49 27.33 -8.69
C GLU A 171 8.01 27.31 -8.85
N VAL A 172 8.70 26.30 -8.29
CA VAL A 172 10.16 26.21 -8.40
C VAL A 172 10.56 26.03 -9.87
N ALA A 173 11.46 26.88 -10.37
CA ALA A 173 11.98 26.76 -11.72
C ALA A 173 12.98 25.59 -11.79
N THR A 174 12.71 24.64 -12.68
CA THR A 174 13.60 23.51 -12.97
C THR A 174 13.98 23.51 -14.45
N THR A 175 15.21 23.10 -14.74
CA THR A 175 15.73 22.95 -16.12
C THR A 175 15.48 21.55 -16.68
N ILE A 176 15.07 20.61 -15.83
CA ILE A 176 14.77 19.24 -16.20
C ILE A 176 13.38 19.20 -16.86
N THR A 177 13.20 18.38 -17.90
CA THR A 177 11.88 18.19 -18.51
C THR A 177 11.03 17.23 -17.67
N ASN A 178 9.73 17.51 -17.55
CA ASN A 178 8.81 16.69 -16.77
C ASN A 178 8.88 15.20 -17.19
N PRO A 179 9.31 14.29 -16.30
CA PRO A 179 9.41 12.87 -16.62
C PRO A 179 8.06 12.23 -16.99
N ALA A 180 6.95 12.76 -16.48
CA ALA A 180 5.61 12.21 -16.69
C ALA A 180 5.00 12.55 -18.07
N GLU A 181 5.66 13.38 -18.86
CA GLU A 181 5.22 13.72 -20.21
C GLU A 181 5.46 12.55 -21.19
N ASN A 182 4.55 12.43 -22.15
CA ASN A 182 4.71 11.49 -23.26
C ASN A 182 5.91 11.88 -24.13
N GLY A 183 6.61 10.89 -24.66
CA GLY A 183 7.66 11.09 -25.66
C GLY A 183 7.09 11.30 -27.06
N SER A 184 7.98 11.44 -28.03
CA SER A 184 7.65 11.72 -29.43
C SER A 184 7.44 10.47 -30.30
N ALA A 185 7.79 9.28 -29.81
CA ALA A 185 7.71 8.06 -30.60
C ALA A 185 6.24 7.65 -30.82
N LYS A 186 5.91 7.25 -32.05
CA LYS A 186 4.65 6.56 -32.32
C LYS A 186 4.70 5.18 -31.68
N ILE A 187 3.56 4.74 -31.13
CA ILE A 187 3.46 3.46 -30.42
C ILE A 187 2.59 2.48 -31.19
N GLN A 188 2.92 1.20 -31.08
CA GLN A 188 2.06 0.09 -31.47
C GLN A 188 1.62 -0.68 -30.22
N TYR A 189 0.39 -1.18 -30.27
CA TYR A 189 -0.21 -2.04 -29.25
C TYR A 189 -0.50 -3.42 -29.83
N PHE A 190 -0.21 -4.48 -29.07
CA PHE A 190 -0.64 -5.83 -29.38
C PHE A 190 -0.66 -6.71 -28.12
N THR A 191 -1.26 -7.89 -28.24
CA THR A 191 -1.18 -8.93 -27.22
C THR A 191 -0.44 -10.16 -27.75
N TYR A 192 0.18 -10.90 -26.84
CA TYR A 192 0.65 -12.26 -27.09
C TYR A 192 0.08 -13.21 -26.04
N GLY A 193 -0.02 -14.49 -26.37
CA GLY A 193 -0.68 -15.45 -25.49
C GLY A 193 -0.94 -16.80 -26.13
N SER A 194 -1.64 -17.66 -25.40
CA SER A 194 -1.93 -19.03 -25.87
C SER A 194 -2.90 -19.13 -27.05
N GLY A 195 -3.65 -18.06 -27.37
CA GLY A 195 -4.70 -18.05 -28.38
C GLY A 195 -5.97 -18.82 -28.00
N LYS A 196 -6.07 -19.31 -26.76
CA LYS A 196 -7.10 -20.26 -26.32
C LYS A 196 -7.96 -19.77 -25.15
N ASP A 197 -7.84 -18.51 -24.76
CA ASP A 197 -8.56 -17.97 -23.60
C ASP A 197 -10.08 -17.97 -23.82
N GLU A 198 -10.86 -18.64 -22.96
CA GLU A 198 -12.30 -18.73 -23.15
C GLU A 198 -13.05 -17.43 -22.80
N ARG A 199 -12.45 -16.59 -21.94
CA ARG A 199 -13.11 -15.44 -21.29
C ARG A 199 -12.73 -14.10 -21.94
N ARG A 200 -11.52 -14.01 -22.47
CA ARG A 200 -10.87 -12.75 -22.89
C ARG A 200 -10.51 -12.78 -24.36
N VAL A 201 -11.11 -11.88 -25.13
CA VAL A 201 -10.93 -11.82 -26.59
C VAL A 201 -9.50 -11.45 -26.96
N GLU A 202 -8.89 -10.56 -26.19
CA GLU A 202 -7.52 -10.11 -26.34
C GLU A 202 -6.46 -11.23 -26.25
N TYR A 203 -6.79 -12.36 -25.62
CA TYR A 203 -5.91 -13.53 -25.50
C TYR A 203 -6.38 -14.72 -26.35
N ARG A 204 -7.45 -14.53 -27.14
CA ARG A 204 -7.81 -15.40 -28.28
C ARG A 204 -7.20 -14.88 -29.58
N ASP A 205 -7.34 -13.57 -29.81
CA ASP A 205 -6.90 -12.91 -31.03
C ASP A 205 -5.53 -12.23 -30.80
N VAL A 206 -4.52 -13.07 -30.55
CA VAL A 206 -3.16 -12.62 -30.25
C VAL A 206 -2.34 -12.38 -31.52
N LYS A 207 -1.41 -11.42 -31.47
CA LYS A 207 -0.45 -11.18 -32.57
C LYS A 207 0.60 -12.27 -32.66
N TYR A 208 1.06 -12.76 -31.49
CA TYR A 208 2.04 -13.84 -31.39
C TYR A 208 1.49 -14.92 -30.44
N GLU A 209 1.37 -16.15 -30.96
CA GLU A 209 1.00 -17.31 -30.16
C GLU A 209 2.19 -17.81 -29.33
N THR A 210 1.95 -18.16 -28.06
CA THR A 210 2.96 -18.64 -27.13
C THR A 210 2.68 -20.06 -26.66
N LYS A 211 3.75 -20.78 -26.30
CA LYS A 211 3.63 -22.07 -25.60
C LYS A 211 3.22 -21.83 -24.15
N THR A 212 2.58 -22.84 -23.55
CA THR A 212 2.28 -22.87 -22.12
C THR A 212 3.49 -23.32 -21.31
N VAL A 213 3.47 -23.01 -20.00
CA VAL A 213 4.53 -23.38 -19.05
C VAL A 213 3.95 -24.13 -17.86
N ASN A 214 4.77 -25.01 -17.28
CA ASN A 214 4.40 -25.77 -16.08
C ASN A 214 4.92 -25.05 -14.83
N MET A 215 4.02 -24.41 -14.08
CA MET A 215 4.39 -23.68 -12.87
C MET A 215 4.19 -24.50 -11.58
N SER A 216 3.91 -25.80 -11.69
CA SER A 216 3.48 -26.63 -10.55
C SER A 216 4.47 -26.69 -9.38
N SER A 217 5.75 -26.49 -9.65
CA SER A 217 6.80 -26.48 -8.63
C SER A 217 6.88 -25.19 -7.81
N PHE A 218 6.27 -24.11 -8.30
CA PHE A 218 6.38 -22.76 -7.71
C PHE A 218 5.10 -22.32 -7.00
N VAL A 219 4.05 -23.15 -7.04
CA VAL A 219 2.76 -22.86 -6.40
C VAL A 219 2.22 -24.09 -5.68
N ALA A 220 1.57 -23.88 -4.53
CA ALA A 220 0.80 -24.91 -3.87
C ALA A 220 -0.49 -25.15 -4.67
N GLN A 221 -0.62 -26.36 -5.24
CA GLN A 221 -1.73 -26.69 -6.13
C GLN A 221 -3.09 -26.54 -5.44
N PRO A 222 -4.08 -25.89 -6.07
CA PRO A 222 -5.44 -25.86 -5.53
C PRO A 222 -6.04 -27.27 -5.49
N ASN A 223 -6.97 -27.50 -4.56
CA ASN A 223 -7.66 -28.77 -4.40
C ASN A 223 -9.19 -28.58 -4.28
N GLY A 224 -9.94 -29.69 -4.36
CA GLY A 224 -11.39 -29.71 -4.18
C GLY A 224 -12.15 -28.72 -5.09
N LEU A 225 -13.09 -27.99 -4.49
CA LEU A 225 -13.92 -26.99 -5.20
C LEU A 225 -13.09 -25.86 -5.81
N ASN A 226 -12.00 -25.44 -5.15
CA ASN A 226 -11.13 -24.38 -5.66
C ASN A 226 -10.45 -24.79 -6.97
N LYS A 227 -9.94 -26.03 -7.03
CA LYS A 227 -9.35 -26.60 -8.24
C LYS A 227 -10.37 -26.66 -9.37
N TRP A 228 -11.49 -27.35 -9.12
CA TRP A 228 -12.53 -27.56 -10.13
C TRP A 228 -13.04 -26.25 -10.71
N TYR A 229 -13.32 -25.25 -9.86
CA TYR A 229 -13.85 -23.97 -10.33
C TYR A 229 -12.83 -23.17 -11.15
N ARG A 230 -11.56 -23.18 -10.74
CA ARG A 230 -10.49 -22.50 -11.49
C ARG A 230 -10.28 -23.11 -12.86
N GLU A 231 -10.18 -24.44 -12.94
CA GLU A 231 -9.99 -25.14 -14.22
C GLU A 231 -11.17 -24.93 -15.16
N TRP A 232 -12.40 -24.92 -14.63
CA TRP A 232 -13.59 -24.55 -15.41
C TRP A 232 -13.60 -23.08 -15.84
N PHE A 233 -13.18 -22.17 -14.96
CA PHE A 233 -13.22 -20.74 -15.25
C PHE A 233 -12.19 -20.37 -16.34
N TRP A 234 -10.97 -20.90 -16.22
CA TRP A 234 -9.85 -20.57 -17.09
C TRP A 234 -9.71 -21.47 -18.31
N GLY A 235 -10.25 -22.70 -18.27
CA GLY A 235 -10.08 -23.69 -19.34
C GLY A 235 -8.72 -24.40 -19.32
N PHE A 236 -7.89 -24.18 -18.30
CA PHE A 236 -6.58 -24.82 -18.13
C PHE A 236 -6.21 -25.02 -16.66
N ASP A 237 -5.17 -25.82 -16.41
CA ASP A 237 -4.57 -26.03 -15.11
C ASP A 237 -3.17 -25.37 -15.00
N LEU A 238 -2.62 -25.29 -13.79
CA LEU A 238 -1.32 -24.67 -13.55
C LEU A 238 -0.12 -25.51 -14.06
N TYR A 239 -0.37 -26.66 -14.68
CA TYR A 239 0.65 -27.39 -15.43
C TYR A 239 0.80 -26.86 -16.86
N ASN A 240 -0.22 -26.13 -17.34
CA ASN A 240 -0.31 -25.57 -18.68
C ASN A 240 -0.65 -24.07 -18.61
N ALA A 241 0.00 -23.33 -17.71
CA ALA A 241 -0.24 -21.90 -17.55
C ALA A 241 0.18 -21.13 -18.82
N PRO A 242 -0.64 -20.21 -19.34
CA PRO A 242 -0.30 -19.43 -20.52
C PRO A 242 0.70 -18.32 -20.22
N LEU A 243 1.51 -17.95 -21.21
CA LEU A 243 2.33 -16.73 -21.18
C LEU A 243 1.58 -15.63 -21.94
N ASN A 244 0.71 -14.92 -21.22
CA ASN A 244 -0.14 -13.87 -21.76
C ASN A 244 0.36 -12.47 -21.35
N ALA A 245 0.39 -11.51 -22.26
CA ALA A 245 0.62 -10.11 -21.92
C ALA A 245 0.03 -9.13 -22.94
N ARG A 246 -0.22 -7.91 -22.47
CA ARG A 246 -0.46 -6.71 -23.30
C ARG A 246 0.84 -5.96 -23.48
N VAL A 247 1.10 -5.52 -24.72
CA VAL A 247 2.36 -4.87 -25.07
C VAL A 247 2.11 -3.51 -25.70
N TRP A 248 2.84 -2.51 -25.20
CA TRP A 248 3.03 -1.21 -25.84
C TRP A 248 4.51 -1.07 -26.16
N MET A 249 4.83 -0.72 -27.40
CA MET A 249 6.21 -0.48 -27.81
C MET A 249 6.29 0.57 -28.92
N PRO A 250 7.44 1.22 -29.14
CA PRO A 250 7.66 2.07 -30.30
C PRO A 250 7.34 1.35 -31.62
N GLU A 251 6.77 2.10 -32.57
CA GLU A 251 6.79 1.70 -33.97
C GLU A 251 8.22 1.66 -34.48
N LYS A 252 8.46 0.88 -35.55
CA LYS A 252 9.79 0.65 -36.09
C LYS A 252 10.48 1.96 -36.47
N GLU A 253 11.51 2.32 -35.71
CA GLU A 253 12.65 3.09 -36.22
C GLU A 253 13.71 2.10 -36.74
N GLU A 254 14.46 2.49 -37.77
CA GLU A 254 15.52 1.63 -38.32
C GLU A 254 16.61 1.43 -37.25
N GLU A 255 16.92 0.16 -36.94
CA GLU A 255 18.03 -0.31 -36.09
C GLU A 255 17.98 -0.08 -34.56
N ALA A 256 16.92 0.49 -33.99
CA ALA A 256 16.84 0.68 -32.53
C ALA A 256 16.39 -0.58 -31.76
N ALA A 257 17.16 -0.97 -30.74
CA ALA A 257 16.75 -1.87 -29.66
C ALA A 257 16.29 -1.04 -28.45
N TYR A 258 15.25 -1.49 -27.75
CA TYR A 258 14.65 -0.74 -26.65
C TYR A 258 14.75 -1.53 -25.33
N PRO A 259 14.96 -0.85 -24.18
CA PRO A 259 14.90 -1.50 -22.88
C PRO A 259 13.55 -2.16 -22.62
N LEU A 260 13.57 -3.29 -21.92
CA LEU A 260 12.38 -4.11 -21.65
C LEU A 260 11.84 -3.85 -20.25
N VAL A 261 10.55 -3.53 -20.14
CA VAL A 261 9.85 -3.30 -18.88
C VAL A 261 8.69 -4.28 -18.77
N LEU A 262 8.70 -5.15 -17.75
CA LEU A 262 7.57 -6.02 -17.45
C LEU A 262 6.80 -5.45 -16.26
N ILE A 263 5.48 -5.37 -16.36
CA ILE A 263 4.60 -4.93 -15.28
C ILE A 263 3.73 -6.10 -14.83
N VAL A 264 3.62 -6.33 -13.52
CA VAL A 264 2.76 -7.37 -12.94
C VAL A 264 1.79 -6.83 -11.90
N HIS A 265 0.51 -7.19 -12.04
CA HIS A 265 -0.53 -6.81 -11.10
C HIS A 265 -0.47 -7.61 -9.79
N GLY A 266 -1.14 -7.08 -8.76
CA GLY A 266 -1.31 -7.73 -7.47
C GLY A 266 -2.42 -8.78 -7.42
N ASN A 267 -2.70 -9.28 -6.22
CA ASN A 267 -3.83 -10.20 -6.04
C ASN A 267 -5.14 -9.42 -6.02
N HIS A 268 -6.00 -9.70 -6.99
CA HIS A 268 -7.38 -9.26 -6.99
C HIS A 268 -8.34 -10.45 -7.02
N ASN A 269 -9.61 -10.26 -7.39
CA ASN A 269 -10.49 -11.38 -7.73
C ASN A 269 -10.05 -11.95 -9.08
N MET A 270 -9.86 -13.27 -9.20
CA MET A 270 -9.44 -13.89 -10.46
C MET A 270 -10.40 -13.66 -11.64
N ALA A 271 -11.67 -13.37 -11.35
CA ALA A 271 -12.67 -13.03 -12.35
C ALA A 271 -12.72 -11.54 -12.73
N ASP A 272 -11.91 -10.70 -12.07
CA ASP A 272 -11.80 -9.26 -12.29
C ASP A 272 -10.38 -8.94 -12.81
N PHE A 273 -10.26 -8.79 -14.13
CA PHE A 273 -8.96 -8.82 -14.79
C PHE A 273 -8.19 -7.52 -14.54
N SER A 274 -6.93 -7.64 -14.14
CA SER A 274 -6.14 -6.52 -13.63
C SER A 274 -4.99 -6.07 -14.55
N ASP A 275 -4.70 -6.83 -15.61
CA ASP A 275 -3.57 -6.60 -16.52
C ASP A 275 -3.76 -5.39 -17.45
N GLY A 276 -5.01 -4.91 -17.62
CA GLY A 276 -5.34 -3.76 -18.46
C GLY A 276 -4.95 -2.41 -17.84
N GLY A 277 -5.10 -2.28 -16.53
CA GLY A 277 -5.06 -0.99 -15.83
C GLY A 277 -3.68 -0.33 -15.70
N TYR A 278 -2.65 -0.85 -16.38
CA TYR A 278 -1.34 -0.21 -16.54
C TYR A 278 -1.14 0.41 -17.92
N ALA A 279 -2.18 0.47 -18.76
CA ALA A 279 -2.10 1.08 -20.08
C ALA A 279 -1.52 2.51 -20.05
N TYR A 280 -1.89 3.31 -19.05
CA TYR A 280 -1.37 4.68 -18.89
C TYR A 280 0.15 4.74 -18.70
N LEU A 281 0.76 3.76 -18.00
CA LEU A 281 2.22 3.63 -17.91
C LEU A 281 2.79 3.05 -19.20
N GLY A 282 2.14 2.03 -19.76
CA GLY A 282 2.57 1.36 -20.99
C GLY A 282 2.69 2.31 -22.16
N GLU A 283 1.67 3.14 -22.40
CA GLU A 283 1.64 4.12 -23.49
C GLU A 283 2.68 5.22 -23.29
N MET A 284 2.75 5.79 -22.07
CA MET A 284 3.72 6.85 -21.75
C MET A 284 5.16 6.34 -21.94
N LEU A 285 5.51 5.21 -21.33
CA LEU A 285 6.86 4.65 -21.43
C LEU A 285 7.16 4.20 -22.87
N ALA A 286 6.22 3.57 -23.57
CA ALA A 286 6.43 3.20 -24.97
C ALA A 286 6.72 4.42 -25.86
N SER A 287 6.00 5.54 -25.67
CA SER A 287 6.26 6.79 -26.42
C SER A 287 7.64 7.39 -26.12
N LYS A 288 8.26 7.00 -25.00
CA LYS A 288 9.62 7.38 -24.58
C LYS A 288 10.70 6.39 -25.04
N GLY A 289 10.37 5.35 -25.79
CA GLY A 289 11.34 4.35 -26.26
C GLY A 289 11.58 3.22 -25.26
N TYR A 290 10.52 2.61 -24.73
CA TYR A 290 10.57 1.38 -23.93
C TYR A 290 9.66 0.32 -24.54
N ILE A 291 10.02 -0.96 -24.44
CA ILE A 291 9.06 -2.04 -24.66
C ILE A 291 8.41 -2.33 -23.31
N VAL A 292 7.09 -2.16 -23.21
CA VAL A 292 6.34 -2.42 -21.96
C VAL A 292 5.39 -3.58 -22.14
N ALA A 293 5.54 -4.62 -21.32
CA ALA A 293 4.65 -5.77 -21.29
C ALA A 293 3.93 -5.87 -19.94
N SER A 294 2.62 -5.62 -19.91
CA SER A 294 1.76 -5.90 -18.74
C SER A 294 1.36 -7.37 -18.75
N VAL A 295 1.92 -8.14 -17.82
CA VAL A 295 1.82 -9.60 -17.75
C VAL A 295 0.52 -10.01 -17.05
N ASP A 296 -0.22 -10.90 -17.70
CA ASP A 296 -1.44 -11.49 -17.16
C ASP A 296 -1.11 -12.61 -16.17
N GLN A 297 -1.49 -12.39 -14.92
CA GLN A 297 -1.38 -13.37 -13.83
C GLN A 297 -2.71 -13.55 -13.09
N ASN A 298 -3.83 -13.21 -13.74
CA ASN A 298 -5.15 -13.27 -13.10
C ASN A 298 -5.52 -14.70 -12.68
N PHE A 299 -5.00 -15.72 -13.36
CA PHE A 299 -5.20 -17.12 -12.99
C PHE A 299 -4.53 -17.52 -11.66
N ILE A 300 -3.59 -16.71 -11.17
CA ILE A 300 -2.92 -16.88 -9.87
C ILE A 300 -3.69 -16.13 -8.75
N ASN A 301 -4.51 -15.13 -9.10
CA ASN A 301 -5.31 -14.35 -8.14
C ASN A 301 -6.24 -15.24 -7.30
N SER A 302 -6.63 -14.76 -6.13
CA SER A 302 -7.63 -15.40 -5.27
C SER A 302 -9.02 -15.36 -5.91
N GLY A 303 -9.85 -16.36 -5.63
CA GLY A 303 -11.24 -16.42 -6.07
C GLY A 303 -12.19 -16.69 -4.90
N LYS A 304 -13.50 -16.61 -5.14
CA LYS A 304 -14.52 -16.91 -4.10
C LYS A 304 -14.45 -18.34 -3.56
N THR A 305 -13.80 -19.24 -4.28
CA THR A 305 -13.59 -20.65 -3.90
C THR A 305 -12.25 -20.92 -3.20
N GLY A 306 -11.34 -19.94 -3.14
CA GLY A 306 -10.07 -20.08 -2.43
C GLY A 306 -8.88 -19.35 -3.06
N HIS A 307 -7.76 -19.35 -2.33
CA HIS A 307 -6.46 -18.79 -2.75
C HIS A 307 -5.52 -19.88 -3.29
N ILE A 308 -4.43 -19.47 -3.94
CA ILE A 308 -3.30 -20.33 -4.31
C ILE A 308 -2.16 -20.05 -3.34
N GLY A 309 -1.55 -21.10 -2.77
CA GLY A 309 -0.38 -20.94 -1.89
C GLY A 309 0.90 -20.75 -2.69
N TRP A 310 1.90 -20.07 -2.10
CA TRP A 310 3.15 -19.69 -2.78
C TRP A 310 2.92 -18.91 -4.09
N ASP A 311 1.80 -18.20 -4.19
CA ASP A 311 1.45 -17.45 -5.38
C ASP A 311 2.56 -16.48 -5.78
N ASN A 312 3.16 -15.74 -4.83
CA ASN A 312 4.27 -14.83 -5.12
C ASN A 312 5.48 -15.51 -5.78
N ALA A 313 5.82 -16.75 -5.39
CA ALA A 313 6.90 -17.51 -6.04
C ALA A 313 6.52 -17.89 -7.47
N GLY A 314 5.27 -18.32 -7.69
CA GLY A 314 4.73 -18.59 -9.02
C GLY A 314 4.73 -17.34 -9.92
N ARG A 315 4.35 -16.18 -9.37
CA ARG A 315 4.36 -14.88 -10.06
C ARG A 315 5.78 -14.47 -10.47
N ALA A 316 6.73 -14.60 -9.56
CA ALA A 316 8.13 -14.28 -9.76
C ALA A 316 8.76 -15.15 -10.86
N TRP A 317 8.56 -16.47 -10.77
CA TRP A 317 9.05 -17.39 -11.78
C TRP A 317 8.42 -17.14 -13.15
N LEU A 318 7.10 -16.88 -13.19
CA LEU A 318 6.40 -16.61 -14.44
C LEU A 318 6.94 -15.36 -15.13
N LEU A 319 7.25 -14.28 -14.39
CA LEU A 319 7.92 -13.09 -14.94
C LEU A 319 9.23 -13.44 -15.66
N LEU A 320 10.07 -14.28 -15.06
CA LEU A 320 11.34 -14.71 -15.69
C LEU A 320 11.10 -15.55 -16.95
N LYS A 321 10.02 -16.34 -17.01
CA LYS A 321 9.60 -17.03 -18.25
C LYS A 321 9.14 -16.06 -19.35
N HIS A 322 8.57 -14.91 -18.99
CA HIS A 322 8.28 -13.87 -19.97
C HIS A 322 9.58 -13.21 -20.49
N VAL A 323 10.58 -12.97 -19.64
CA VAL A 323 11.88 -12.46 -20.09
C VAL A 323 12.58 -13.46 -21.03
N GLU A 324 12.60 -14.74 -20.68
CA GLU A 324 13.11 -15.82 -21.53
C GLU A 324 12.40 -15.89 -22.90
N LEU A 325 11.08 -15.70 -22.92
CA LEU A 325 10.31 -15.64 -24.15
C LEU A 325 10.74 -14.45 -25.03
N TRP A 326 10.87 -13.26 -24.45
CA TRP A 326 11.34 -12.07 -25.16
C TRP A 326 12.76 -12.24 -25.70
N GLN A 327 13.67 -12.85 -24.93
CA GLN A 327 15.01 -13.20 -25.41
C GLN A 327 14.94 -14.10 -26.63
N SER A 328 14.14 -15.17 -26.57
CA SER A 328 14.01 -16.11 -27.69
C SER A 328 13.50 -15.44 -28.97
N TRP A 329 12.56 -14.50 -28.85
CA TRP A 329 12.05 -13.70 -29.97
C TRP A 329 13.08 -12.69 -30.49
N ASN A 330 13.92 -12.16 -29.61
CA ASN A 330 14.97 -11.21 -29.96
C ASN A 330 16.11 -11.90 -30.74
N GLU A 331 16.38 -13.18 -30.47
CA GLU A 331 17.46 -13.97 -31.09
C GLU A 331 17.04 -14.70 -32.37
N ASP A 332 15.74 -14.95 -32.55
CA ASP A 332 15.21 -15.64 -33.73
C ASP A 332 15.12 -14.71 -34.95
N LYS A 333 16.03 -14.88 -35.92
CA LYS A 333 16.09 -14.14 -37.19
C LYS A 333 14.80 -14.17 -38.02
N THR A 334 13.92 -15.13 -37.79
CA THR A 334 12.65 -15.27 -38.50
C THR A 334 11.50 -14.57 -37.78
N HIS A 335 11.68 -14.22 -36.51
CA HIS A 335 10.67 -13.57 -35.71
C HIS A 335 10.60 -12.07 -36.01
N ALA A 336 9.39 -11.49 -35.98
CA ALA A 336 9.18 -10.07 -36.28
C ALA A 336 9.83 -9.11 -35.26
N LEU A 337 10.20 -9.64 -34.08
CA LEU A 337 10.87 -8.92 -32.99
C LEU A 337 12.37 -9.22 -32.88
N TYR A 338 12.98 -9.82 -33.91
CA TYR A 338 14.42 -10.01 -33.97
C TYR A 338 15.19 -8.69 -33.79
N ASN A 339 16.20 -8.69 -32.89
CA ASN A 339 17.04 -7.53 -32.56
C ASN A 339 16.24 -6.26 -32.22
N ARG A 340 15.14 -6.40 -31.48
CA ARG A 340 14.30 -5.27 -31.03
C ARG A 340 14.43 -4.94 -29.56
N VAL A 341 14.95 -5.86 -28.77
CA VAL A 341 15.00 -5.77 -27.32
C VAL A 341 16.44 -5.60 -26.89
N ASP A 342 16.69 -4.59 -26.06
CA ASP A 342 17.94 -4.43 -25.34
C ASP A 342 17.89 -5.30 -24.09
N MET A 343 18.47 -6.50 -24.21
CA MET A 343 18.48 -7.50 -23.13
C MET A 343 19.44 -7.13 -21.98
N ASP A 344 20.29 -6.12 -22.15
CA ASP A 344 21.18 -5.63 -21.10
C ASP A 344 20.49 -4.60 -20.19
N ASN A 345 19.27 -4.15 -20.54
CA ASN A 345 18.51 -3.14 -19.82
C ASN A 345 17.07 -3.60 -19.57
N ILE A 346 16.88 -4.38 -18.51
CA ILE A 346 15.58 -4.93 -18.11
C ILE A 346 15.11 -4.32 -16.78
N ALA A 347 13.83 -3.94 -16.72
CA ALA A 347 13.15 -3.58 -15.48
C ALA A 347 11.90 -4.42 -15.21
N LEU A 348 11.66 -4.66 -13.92
CA LEU A 348 10.45 -5.32 -13.44
C LEU A 348 9.66 -4.37 -12.52
N ILE A 349 8.39 -4.16 -12.83
CA ILE A 349 7.45 -3.35 -12.05
C ILE A 349 6.38 -4.29 -11.49
N GLY A 350 6.07 -4.19 -10.21
CA GLY A 350 5.05 -5.01 -9.59
C GLY A 350 4.19 -4.25 -8.61
N HIS A 351 2.88 -4.54 -8.59
CA HIS A 351 1.93 -3.97 -7.65
C HIS A 351 1.53 -4.97 -6.56
N SER A 352 1.53 -4.59 -5.28
CA SER A 352 1.04 -5.42 -4.17
C SER A 352 1.80 -6.75 -4.08
N ARG A 353 1.12 -7.90 -4.28
CA ARG A 353 1.78 -9.21 -4.43
C ARG A 353 2.76 -9.27 -5.59
N GLY A 354 2.45 -8.59 -6.69
CA GLY A 354 3.37 -8.41 -7.81
C GLY A 354 4.63 -7.64 -7.42
N GLY A 355 4.50 -6.64 -6.53
CA GLY A 355 5.64 -5.84 -6.04
C GLY A 355 6.61 -6.64 -5.18
N GLU A 356 6.10 -7.58 -4.39
CA GLU A 356 6.95 -8.56 -3.71
C GLU A 356 7.57 -9.56 -4.71
N ALA A 357 6.77 -9.98 -5.70
CA ALA A 357 7.20 -10.96 -6.70
C ALA A 357 8.36 -10.47 -7.58
N VAL A 358 8.47 -9.17 -7.89
CA VAL A 358 9.62 -8.66 -8.66
C VAL A 358 10.93 -8.76 -7.87
N SER A 359 10.89 -8.57 -6.55
CA SER A 359 12.05 -8.78 -5.69
C SER A 359 12.44 -10.26 -5.61
N ILE A 360 11.44 -11.15 -5.50
CA ILE A 360 11.67 -12.60 -5.55
C ILE A 360 12.20 -13.04 -6.92
N ALA A 361 11.75 -12.41 -8.01
CA ALA A 361 12.21 -12.71 -9.36
C ALA A 361 13.68 -12.35 -9.54
N ALA A 362 14.13 -11.20 -9.03
CA ALA A 362 15.54 -10.82 -9.02
C ALA A 362 16.39 -11.85 -8.26
N LEU A 363 15.94 -12.31 -7.09
CA LEU A 363 16.63 -13.39 -6.38
C LEU A 363 16.66 -14.70 -7.20
N PHE A 364 15.53 -15.13 -7.77
CA PHE A 364 15.48 -16.36 -8.56
C PHE A 364 16.33 -16.28 -9.84
N ASN A 365 16.55 -15.08 -10.37
CA ASN A 365 17.37 -14.85 -11.55
C ASN A 365 18.84 -15.25 -11.33
N GLU A 366 19.35 -15.06 -10.10
CA GLU A 366 20.74 -15.34 -9.70
C GLU A 366 20.98 -16.78 -9.20
N LEU A 367 19.91 -17.55 -8.98
CA LEU A 367 20.02 -18.88 -8.39
C LEU A 367 20.05 -19.97 -9.46
N ASP A 368 20.83 -21.03 -9.20
CA ASP A 368 20.83 -22.26 -10.01
C ASP A 368 19.67 -23.21 -9.64
N ARG A 369 19.12 -23.07 -8.43
CA ARG A 369 18.19 -24.01 -7.81
C ARG A 369 17.11 -23.29 -7.05
N PHE A 370 15.87 -23.76 -7.18
CA PHE A 370 14.75 -23.20 -6.43
C PHE A 370 14.90 -23.51 -4.93
N PRO A 371 14.92 -22.50 -4.03
CA PRO A 371 15.23 -22.70 -2.61
C PRO A 371 14.33 -23.70 -1.88
N ASN A 372 13.04 -23.75 -2.22
CA ASN A 372 12.08 -24.60 -1.55
C ASN A 372 11.97 -26.00 -2.18
N ASN A 373 12.63 -26.25 -3.32
CA ASN A 373 12.76 -27.57 -3.94
C ASN A 373 13.98 -27.61 -4.88
N ALA A 374 15.13 -28.02 -4.36
CA ALA A 374 16.40 -28.06 -5.10
C ALA A 374 16.44 -29.03 -6.30
N LYS A 375 15.40 -29.85 -6.53
CA LYS A 375 15.30 -30.66 -7.76
C LYS A 375 14.95 -29.81 -8.99
N VAL A 376 14.45 -28.60 -8.78
CA VAL A 376 14.07 -27.67 -9.83
C VAL A 376 15.26 -26.78 -10.14
N SER A 377 15.78 -26.89 -11.35
CA SER A 377 16.82 -25.99 -11.87
C SER A 377 16.22 -24.62 -12.20
N LEU A 378 16.97 -23.58 -11.90
CA LEU A 378 16.81 -22.22 -12.37
C LEU A 378 18.05 -21.90 -13.23
N ASN A 379 17.88 -21.18 -14.34
CA ASN A 379 18.97 -20.85 -15.27
C ASN A 379 18.53 -19.65 -16.12
N PHE A 380 18.34 -18.51 -15.47
CA PHE A 380 17.82 -17.29 -16.09
C PHE A 380 18.94 -16.29 -16.39
N ASP A 381 19.63 -15.79 -15.36
CA ASP A 381 20.81 -14.91 -15.47
C ASP A 381 20.59 -13.71 -16.42
N PHE A 382 19.43 -13.06 -16.32
CA PHE A 382 19.09 -11.87 -17.11
C PHE A 382 19.64 -10.59 -16.47
N SER A 383 19.95 -9.57 -17.27
CA SER A 383 20.41 -8.26 -16.80
C SER A 383 19.26 -7.38 -16.27
N ILE A 384 18.65 -7.81 -15.17
CA ILE A 384 17.60 -7.06 -14.45
C ILE A 384 18.26 -5.96 -13.63
N LYS A 385 18.25 -4.73 -14.16
CA LYS A 385 18.92 -3.56 -13.55
C LYS A 385 18.05 -2.79 -12.57
N SER A 386 16.73 -2.86 -12.72
CA SER A 386 15.79 -1.98 -12.02
C SER A 386 14.51 -2.69 -11.58
N LEU A 387 14.13 -2.48 -10.33
CA LEU A 387 12.89 -3.00 -9.74
C LEU A 387 12.03 -1.84 -9.23
N ILE A 388 10.73 -1.90 -9.49
CA ILE A 388 9.76 -0.93 -8.97
C ILE A 388 8.62 -1.67 -8.27
N GLY A 389 8.45 -1.43 -6.97
CA GLY A 389 7.31 -1.88 -6.18
C GLY A 389 6.26 -0.77 -6.02
N LEU A 390 5.04 -0.99 -6.52
CA LEU A 390 3.87 -0.17 -6.23
C LEU A 390 3.10 -0.84 -5.09
N SER A 391 2.89 -0.14 -3.97
CA SER A 391 2.38 -0.69 -2.69
C SER A 391 2.81 -2.14 -2.42
N PRO A 392 4.12 -2.48 -2.47
CA PRO A 392 4.56 -3.87 -2.50
C PRO A 392 4.37 -4.57 -1.14
N GLY A 393 4.13 -5.88 -1.18
CA GLY A 393 4.23 -6.73 0.00
C GLY A 393 5.68 -7.05 0.39
N ASP A 394 5.87 -7.64 1.58
CA ASP A 394 7.13 -8.23 2.01
C ASP A 394 6.85 -9.45 2.92
N GLY A 395 7.49 -10.59 2.62
CA GLY A 395 7.48 -11.78 3.48
C GLY A 395 6.26 -12.70 3.37
N ARG A 396 5.41 -12.58 2.33
CA ARG A 396 4.37 -13.59 2.01
C ARG A 396 4.97 -14.87 1.46
N PHE A 397 6.07 -14.77 0.70
CA PHE A 397 6.91 -15.90 0.36
C PHE A 397 8.33 -15.66 0.88
N LYS A 398 8.85 -16.64 1.63
CA LYS A 398 10.20 -16.60 2.20
C LYS A 398 11.01 -17.75 1.60
N PRO A 399 11.81 -17.49 0.56
CA PRO A 399 12.68 -18.50 -0.02
C PRO A 399 13.62 -19.05 1.07
N GLY A 400 13.54 -20.36 1.34
CA GLY A 400 14.32 -20.98 2.43
C GLY A 400 14.06 -20.39 3.82
N ASP A 401 12.85 -19.87 4.08
CA ASP A 401 12.45 -19.18 5.31
C ASP A 401 13.22 -17.88 5.62
N GLN A 402 13.93 -17.32 4.63
CA GLN A 402 14.68 -16.06 4.75
C GLN A 402 13.96 -14.89 4.06
N PRO A 403 14.18 -13.65 4.52
CA PRO A 403 13.79 -12.46 3.76
C PRO A 403 14.63 -12.33 2.48
N VAL A 404 14.07 -11.69 1.46
CA VAL A 404 14.80 -11.40 0.21
C VAL A 404 15.75 -10.22 0.45
N SER A 405 17.04 -10.45 0.23
CA SER A 405 18.07 -9.41 0.21
C SER A 405 18.60 -9.29 -1.20
N LEU A 406 18.79 -8.07 -1.68
CA LEU A 406 19.18 -7.78 -3.05
C LEU A 406 20.49 -7.01 -3.05
N LYS A 407 21.33 -7.30 -4.04
CA LYS A 407 22.60 -6.63 -4.24
C LYS A 407 22.70 -6.20 -5.71
N ASP A 408 23.28 -5.03 -5.96
CA ASP A 408 23.61 -4.56 -7.31
C ASP A 408 22.39 -4.45 -8.25
N VAL A 409 21.26 -3.96 -7.70
CA VAL A 409 20.04 -3.67 -8.45
C VAL A 409 19.41 -2.37 -7.96
N ASN A 410 18.96 -1.52 -8.88
CA ASN A 410 18.25 -0.30 -8.52
C ASN A 410 16.86 -0.65 -7.99
N TYR A 411 16.41 0.02 -6.92
CA TYR A 411 15.12 -0.27 -6.31
C TYR A 411 14.29 0.98 -6.01
N LEU A 412 13.07 1.04 -6.52
CA LEU A 412 12.09 2.07 -6.20
C LEU A 412 10.87 1.44 -5.54
N THR A 413 10.36 2.04 -4.47
CA THR A 413 9.06 1.68 -3.89
C THR A 413 8.17 2.90 -3.72
N LEU A 414 6.91 2.79 -4.15
CA LEU A 414 5.86 3.78 -3.95
C LEU A 414 4.77 3.17 -3.08
N GLN A 415 4.26 3.91 -2.08
CA GLN A 415 3.18 3.42 -1.22
C GLN A 415 2.15 4.51 -0.96
N GLY A 416 0.87 4.12 -1.04
CA GLY A 416 -0.23 4.94 -0.57
C GLY A 416 -0.35 4.91 0.95
N GLY A 417 -0.43 6.08 1.59
CA GLY A 417 -0.63 6.17 3.04
C GLY A 417 -2.05 5.80 3.48
N ASN A 418 -3.03 5.97 2.58
CA ASN A 418 -4.44 5.62 2.77
C ASN A 418 -4.77 4.23 2.21
N ASP A 419 -3.76 3.39 2.04
CA ASP A 419 -3.89 2.00 1.61
C ASP A 419 -4.64 1.17 2.67
N THR A 420 -5.73 0.53 2.24
CA THR A 420 -6.59 -0.30 3.08
C THR A 420 -6.55 -1.79 2.74
N ASP A 421 -5.82 -2.21 1.71
CA ASP A 421 -5.49 -3.62 1.45
C ASP A 421 -4.20 -4.02 2.19
N HIS A 422 -3.24 -3.11 2.22
CA HIS A 422 -1.98 -3.15 2.95
C HIS A 422 -1.80 -1.90 3.80
N THR A 423 -2.38 -1.91 5.00
CA THR A 423 -2.38 -0.75 5.91
C THR A 423 -1.02 -0.35 6.49
N ASN A 424 0.06 -1.03 6.09
CA ASN A 424 1.42 -0.79 6.56
C ASN A 424 2.37 -0.70 5.36
N TYR A 425 3.39 0.17 5.42
CA TYR A 425 4.37 0.27 4.34
C TYR A 425 5.41 -0.86 4.37
N LEU A 426 5.05 -2.03 3.84
CA LEU A 426 5.94 -3.21 3.79
C LEU A 426 7.13 -3.03 2.84
N GLY A 427 6.97 -2.28 1.74
CA GLY A 427 8.05 -1.98 0.79
C GLY A 427 9.29 -1.34 1.41
N MET A 428 9.13 -0.61 2.52
CA MET A 428 10.24 -0.04 3.28
C MET A 428 11.22 -1.12 3.76
N ARG A 429 10.73 -2.29 4.18
CA ARG A 429 11.60 -3.38 4.65
C ARG A 429 12.46 -3.96 3.54
N GLN A 430 11.94 -4.03 2.32
CA GLN A 430 12.72 -4.46 1.17
C GLN A 430 13.75 -3.39 0.78
N PHE A 431 13.37 -2.11 0.81
CA PHE A 431 14.29 -0.98 0.59
C PHE A 431 15.51 -1.04 1.53
N GLN A 432 15.32 -1.39 2.81
CA GLN A 432 16.44 -1.56 3.77
C GLN A 432 17.39 -2.70 3.40
N ARG A 433 16.94 -3.71 2.65
CA ARG A 433 17.72 -4.90 2.29
C ARG A 433 18.27 -4.85 0.86
N VAL A 434 18.36 -3.66 0.28
CA VAL A 434 19.05 -3.41 -0.99
C VAL A 434 20.41 -2.78 -0.68
N SER A 435 21.47 -3.36 -1.25
CA SER A 435 22.86 -2.93 -1.07
C SER A 435 23.59 -2.82 -2.40
N PHE A 436 24.66 -2.02 -2.44
CA PHE A 436 25.46 -1.78 -3.63
C PHE A 436 26.93 -2.14 -3.38
N SER A 437 27.56 -2.76 -4.37
CA SER A 437 29.01 -2.94 -4.48
C SER A 437 29.71 -1.66 -4.94
N GLU A 438 31.03 -1.61 -4.76
CA GLU A 438 31.83 -0.44 -5.18
C GLU A 438 31.80 -0.23 -6.70
N ASP A 439 31.60 -1.26 -7.51
CA ASP A 439 31.61 -1.19 -8.98
C ASP A 439 30.22 -0.95 -9.60
N PHE A 440 29.14 -0.99 -8.80
CA PHE A 440 27.78 -0.75 -9.26
C PHE A 440 27.33 0.70 -9.05
N ASP A 441 27.12 1.45 -10.13
CA ASP A 441 26.57 2.81 -10.07
C ASP A 441 25.03 2.79 -9.98
N GLY A 442 24.53 2.46 -8.79
CA GLY A 442 23.11 2.33 -8.52
C GLY A 442 22.57 3.25 -7.43
N PHE A 443 21.23 3.32 -7.35
CA PHE A 443 20.52 3.98 -6.27
C PHE A 443 19.19 3.28 -5.95
N LYS A 444 18.68 3.56 -4.74
CA LYS A 444 17.37 3.14 -4.28
C LYS A 444 16.58 4.34 -3.76
N SER A 445 15.26 4.27 -3.90
CA SER A 445 14.35 5.28 -3.36
C SER A 445 13.06 4.68 -2.79
N SER A 446 12.54 5.33 -1.76
CA SER A 446 11.21 5.07 -1.22
C SER A 446 10.36 6.33 -1.22
N VAL A 447 9.17 6.28 -1.80
CA VAL A 447 8.19 7.37 -1.84
C VAL A 447 6.92 6.95 -1.11
N TYR A 448 6.63 7.60 0.02
CA TYR A 448 5.37 7.45 0.73
C TYR A 448 4.45 8.62 0.40
N ILE A 449 3.20 8.33 0.03
CA ILE A 449 2.25 9.31 -0.52
C ILE A 449 1.02 9.38 0.39
N TYR A 450 0.93 10.41 1.23
CA TYR A 450 -0.29 10.68 1.99
C TYR A 450 -1.48 10.94 1.04
N GLY A 451 -2.67 10.43 1.37
CA GLY A 451 -3.86 10.52 0.53
C GLY A 451 -3.95 9.47 -0.57
N ALA A 452 -2.86 8.89 -1.05
CA ALA A 452 -2.91 7.81 -2.04
C ALA A 452 -3.41 6.50 -1.41
N ASN A 453 -4.20 5.73 -2.16
CA ASN A 453 -4.70 4.41 -1.75
C ASN A 453 -3.93 3.27 -2.46
N HIS A 454 -4.33 2.02 -2.21
CA HIS A 454 -3.78 0.85 -2.90
C HIS A 454 -4.17 0.81 -4.36
N GLY A 455 -5.46 1.01 -4.65
CA GLY A 455 -6.08 0.70 -5.92
C GLY A 455 -5.59 1.55 -7.08
N GLN A 456 -5.44 2.86 -6.87
CA GLN A 456 -5.32 3.85 -7.95
C GLN A 456 -4.00 3.79 -8.74
N PHE A 457 -3.02 2.99 -8.32
CA PHE A 457 -1.86 2.63 -9.16
C PHE A 457 -2.27 1.81 -10.40
N ASN A 458 -3.41 1.12 -10.33
CA ASN A 458 -4.03 0.38 -11.42
C ASN A 458 -5.37 1.06 -11.77
N SER A 459 -5.52 1.52 -13.01
CA SER A 459 -6.71 2.27 -13.43
C SER A 459 -8.01 1.46 -13.44
N ASP A 460 -7.93 0.13 -13.35
CA ASP A 460 -9.12 -0.74 -13.32
C ASP A 460 -9.65 -0.95 -11.89
N TRP A 461 -8.88 -0.60 -10.86
CA TRP A 461 -9.25 -0.88 -9.46
C TRP A 461 -9.96 0.30 -8.80
N GLU A 462 -9.39 1.51 -8.89
CA GLU A 462 -9.78 2.81 -8.30
C GLU A 462 -10.06 2.86 -6.78
N VAL A 463 -10.68 1.83 -6.21
CA VAL A 463 -11.00 1.67 -4.79
C VAL A 463 -10.39 0.38 -4.26
N ASP A 464 -9.83 0.43 -3.06
CA ASP A 464 -9.18 -0.74 -2.43
C ASP A 464 -10.17 -1.83 -2.03
N GLN A 465 -11.38 -1.43 -1.64
CA GLN A 465 -12.41 -2.33 -1.12
C GLN A 465 -13.68 -2.21 -1.96
N PRO A 466 -14.27 -3.34 -2.43
CA PRO A 466 -15.45 -3.29 -3.26
C PRO A 466 -16.67 -2.82 -2.47
N SER A 467 -17.71 -2.38 -3.18
CA SER A 467 -19.03 -2.16 -2.58
C SER A 467 -19.53 -3.44 -1.88
N PRO A 468 -20.14 -3.32 -0.69
CA PRO A 468 -20.45 -2.10 0.07
C PRO A 468 -19.39 -1.69 1.12
N TYR A 469 -18.20 -2.29 1.16
CA TYR A 469 -17.17 -1.95 2.17
C TYR A 469 -16.70 -0.50 2.09
N TRP A 470 -16.47 0.01 0.87
CA TRP A 470 -16.04 1.38 0.65
C TRP A 470 -17.01 2.45 1.20
N TRP A 471 -18.27 2.09 1.50
CA TRP A 471 -19.20 3.00 2.16
C TRP A 471 -18.72 3.47 3.53
N PHE A 472 -17.82 2.70 4.16
CA PHE A 472 -17.32 2.96 5.50
C PHE A 472 -15.90 3.54 5.53
N MET A 473 -15.23 3.59 4.37
CA MET A 473 -13.90 4.19 4.20
C MET A 473 -13.97 5.72 4.26
N ASN A 474 -12.87 6.35 4.68
CA ASN A 474 -12.71 7.80 4.63
C ASN A 474 -12.33 8.26 3.21
N ARG A 475 -13.28 8.21 2.28
CA ARG A 475 -13.06 8.54 0.87
C ARG A 475 -12.61 9.98 0.64
N LYS A 476 -13.00 10.89 1.52
CA LYS A 476 -12.68 12.33 1.39
C LYS A 476 -11.20 12.64 1.58
N GLU A 477 -10.47 11.77 2.27
CA GLU A 477 -9.01 11.85 2.42
C GLU A 477 -8.28 11.17 1.26
N ILE A 478 -8.95 10.37 0.45
CA ILE A 478 -8.32 9.71 -0.70
C ILE A 478 -8.08 10.75 -1.78
N MET A 479 -6.82 10.90 -2.18
CA MET A 479 -6.38 11.75 -3.27
C MET A 479 -7.03 11.30 -4.56
N ASN A 480 -7.37 12.26 -5.43
CA ASN A 480 -7.94 11.97 -6.74
C ASN A 480 -7.06 10.96 -7.53
N PRO A 481 -7.67 10.00 -8.26
CA PRO A 481 -6.95 8.98 -9.01
C PRO A 481 -5.96 9.52 -10.06
N GLU A 482 -6.32 10.60 -10.76
CA GLU A 482 -5.44 11.24 -11.75
C GLU A 482 -4.18 11.78 -11.08
N THR A 483 -4.30 12.48 -9.94
CA THR A 483 -3.14 13.02 -9.21
C THR A 483 -2.20 11.90 -8.74
N GLN A 484 -2.74 10.80 -8.19
CA GLN A 484 -1.91 9.65 -7.79
C GLN A 484 -1.20 9.02 -9.00
N ARG A 485 -1.87 8.91 -10.15
CA ARG A 485 -1.26 8.39 -11.38
C ARG A 485 -0.22 9.35 -11.98
N GLU A 486 -0.39 10.67 -11.87
CA GLU A 486 0.65 11.64 -12.26
C GLU A 486 1.91 11.48 -11.40
N ILE A 487 1.76 11.37 -10.07
CA ILE A 487 2.88 11.08 -9.16
C ILE A 487 3.56 9.77 -9.55
N THR A 488 2.77 8.73 -9.84
CA THR A 488 3.28 7.42 -10.26
C THR A 488 4.05 7.51 -11.58
N LYS A 489 3.48 8.15 -12.61
CA LYS A 489 4.13 8.37 -13.91
C LYS A 489 5.46 9.10 -13.75
N MET A 490 5.49 10.17 -12.95
CA MET A 490 6.70 10.97 -12.73
C MET A 490 7.83 10.11 -12.15
N TYR A 491 7.60 9.46 -11.01
CA TYR A 491 8.65 8.67 -10.35
C TYR A 491 9.05 7.42 -11.15
N VAL A 492 8.09 6.69 -11.76
CA VAL A 492 8.41 5.52 -12.58
C VAL A 492 9.25 5.91 -13.80
N SER A 493 8.84 6.95 -14.52
CA SER A 493 9.54 7.42 -15.72
C SER A 493 10.92 7.98 -15.40
N ALA A 494 11.04 8.82 -14.36
CA ALA A 494 12.32 9.37 -13.92
C ALA A 494 13.29 8.27 -13.49
N PHE A 495 12.81 7.26 -12.76
CA PHE A 495 13.62 6.15 -12.29
C PHE A 495 14.15 5.30 -13.45
N LEU A 496 13.29 4.95 -14.40
CA LEU A 496 13.70 4.16 -15.57
C LEU A 496 14.66 4.95 -16.48
N ASP A 497 14.39 6.23 -16.73
CA ASP A 497 15.29 7.09 -17.51
C ASP A 497 16.66 7.23 -16.83
N ALA A 498 16.71 7.35 -15.50
CA ALA A 498 17.96 7.43 -14.74
C ALA A 498 18.75 6.12 -14.71
N THR A 499 18.08 4.97 -14.67
CA THR A 499 18.71 3.66 -14.41
C THR A 499 18.95 2.81 -15.67
N LEU A 500 18.15 2.99 -16.72
CA LEU A 500 18.25 2.22 -17.97
C LEU A 500 18.74 3.04 -19.16
N LYS A 501 18.63 4.37 -19.10
CA LYS A 501 19.04 5.30 -20.19
C LYS A 501 20.14 6.27 -19.77
N GLU A 502 20.70 6.08 -18.57
CA GLU A 502 21.80 6.87 -18.01
C GLU A 502 21.53 8.38 -17.92
N LYS A 503 20.26 8.80 -17.89
CA LYS A 503 19.87 10.20 -17.71
C LYS A 503 19.95 10.61 -16.25
N ARG A 504 21.19 10.77 -15.76
CA ARG A 504 21.52 10.97 -14.33
C ARG A 504 20.87 12.21 -13.72
N GLU A 505 20.53 13.22 -14.51
CA GLU A 505 19.81 14.41 -14.06
C GLU A 505 18.50 14.07 -13.34
N TYR A 506 17.84 12.96 -13.73
CA TYR A 506 16.62 12.51 -13.08
C TYR A 506 16.83 11.89 -11.70
N ARG A 507 18.05 11.56 -11.27
CA ARG A 507 18.31 11.18 -9.86
C ARG A 507 17.97 12.31 -8.90
N GLY A 508 18.10 13.56 -9.36
CA GLY A 508 17.79 14.76 -8.58
C GLY A 508 16.38 14.76 -7.99
N VAL A 509 15.37 14.24 -8.72
CA VAL A 509 13.96 14.26 -8.27
C VAL A 509 13.72 13.36 -7.05
N PHE A 510 14.62 12.41 -6.78
CA PHE A 510 14.55 11.51 -5.62
C PHE A 510 15.34 12.04 -4.44
N SER A 511 16.49 12.69 -4.68
CA SER A 511 17.31 13.28 -3.63
C SER A 511 16.79 14.64 -3.13
N ASP A 512 16.04 15.35 -3.97
CA ASP A 512 15.40 16.62 -3.66
C ASP A 512 14.02 16.68 -4.30
N LYS A 513 12.99 16.46 -3.47
CA LYS A 513 11.60 16.47 -3.94
C LYS A 513 11.14 17.85 -4.42
N GLU A 514 11.81 18.94 -4.04
CA GLU A 514 11.44 20.28 -4.49
C GLU A 514 11.62 20.43 -6.00
N ILE A 515 12.52 19.66 -6.62
CA ILE A 515 12.65 19.58 -8.07
C ILE A 515 11.36 19.07 -8.72
N ALA A 516 10.65 18.15 -8.06
CA ALA A 516 9.38 17.61 -8.54
C ALA A 516 8.19 18.55 -8.27
N SER A 517 8.35 19.57 -7.41
CA SER A 517 7.27 20.47 -6.99
C SER A 517 6.65 21.24 -8.15
N THR A 518 7.35 21.42 -9.26
CA THR A 518 6.84 22.09 -10.48
C THR A 518 5.77 21.26 -11.21
N TRP A 519 5.72 19.94 -10.99
CA TRP A 519 4.85 19.03 -11.76
C TRP A 519 3.82 18.31 -10.90
N ILE A 520 4.14 18.05 -9.63
CA ILE A 520 3.29 17.28 -8.72
C ILE A 520 3.26 17.92 -7.33
N PRO A 521 2.21 17.67 -6.52
CA PRO A 521 2.20 18.10 -5.13
C PRO A 521 3.24 17.33 -4.30
N THR A 522 4.09 18.04 -3.56
CA THR A 522 5.21 17.47 -2.78
C THR A 522 4.98 17.44 -1.27
N ASP A 523 4.07 18.27 -0.75
CA ASP A 523 3.66 18.26 0.67
C ASP A 523 3.19 16.87 1.18
N PRO A 524 2.39 16.08 0.42
CA PRO A 524 1.97 14.76 0.86
C PRO A 524 3.07 13.69 0.70
N LEU A 525 4.27 14.04 0.22
CA LEU A 525 5.32 13.08 -0.08
C LEU A 525 6.36 13.01 1.03
N ARG A 526 6.77 11.79 1.39
CA ARG A 526 8.02 11.53 2.12
C ARG A 526 8.91 10.68 1.24
N VAL A 527 10.03 11.26 0.83
CA VAL A 527 10.95 10.65 -0.14
C VAL A 527 12.27 10.32 0.56
N ARG A 528 12.66 9.05 0.51
CA ARG A 528 13.99 8.60 0.92
C ARG A 528 14.82 8.26 -0.30
N TYR A 529 16.11 8.53 -0.24
CA TYR A 529 17.04 8.31 -1.32
C TYR A 529 18.41 7.89 -0.78
N GLU A 530 19.00 6.87 -1.40
CA GLU A 530 20.34 6.41 -1.11
C GLU A 530 20.98 5.94 -2.41
N ASP A 531 22.18 6.44 -2.72
CA ASP A 531 23.01 5.98 -3.83
C ASP A 531 24.26 5.28 -3.32
N ARG A 532 24.95 4.57 -4.23
CA ARG A 532 26.20 3.89 -3.92
C ARG A 532 27.27 4.80 -3.31
N ASP A 533 27.26 6.09 -3.64
CA ASP A 533 28.24 7.07 -3.19
C ASP A 533 27.98 7.58 -1.75
N PHE A 534 26.88 7.17 -1.12
CA PHE A 534 26.58 7.52 0.26
C PHE A 534 27.53 6.83 1.24
N GLN A 535 28.32 7.65 1.94
CA GLN A 535 29.17 7.24 3.05
C GLN A 535 28.43 7.45 4.38
N PRO A 536 27.90 6.40 5.01
CA PRO A 536 27.22 6.52 6.30
C PRO A 536 28.21 6.89 7.40
N ILE A 537 27.85 7.85 8.25
CA ILE A 537 28.54 8.17 9.51
C ILE A 537 27.78 7.57 10.69
N ALA A 538 26.46 7.71 10.72
CA ALA A 538 25.61 7.16 11.78
C ALA A 538 24.27 6.68 11.20
N THR A 539 24.09 5.36 11.21
CA THR A 539 22.86 4.62 10.83
C THR A 539 22.13 4.06 12.05
N PHE A 540 22.82 3.97 13.21
CA PHE A 540 22.25 3.49 14.47
C PHE A 540 21.90 1.99 14.48
N GLU A 541 22.32 1.25 13.46
CA GLU A 541 22.05 -0.19 13.33
C GLU A 541 23.14 -1.07 13.94
N GLU A 542 24.34 -0.49 14.14
CA GLU A 542 25.54 -1.23 14.49
C GLU A 542 25.56 -1.76 15.94
N ASP A 543 24.98 -1.02 16.89
CA ASP A 543 24.98 -1.35 18.31
C ASP A 543 23.87 -0.62 19.10
N VAL A 544 24.03 -0.54 20.43
CA VAL A 544 23.08 0.13 21.36
C VAL A 544 23.73 1.31 22.10
N ASP A 545 25.01 1.59 21.79
CA ASP A 545 25.81 2.65 22.39
C ASP A 545 25.57 3.96 21.65
N VAL A 546 24.61 4.72 22.16
CA VAL A 546 24.15 6.00 21.59
C VAL A 546 25.23 7.07 21.40
N THR A 547 26.46 6.82 21.85
CA THR A 547 27.61 7.73 21.75
C THR A 547 28.58 7.39 20.61
N LYS A 548 28.37 6.27 19.92
CA LYS A 548 29.24 5.79 18.83
C LYS A 548 28.63 6.01 17.47
N THR A 549 29.50 6.07 16.48
CA THR A 549 29.15 6.21 15.06
C THR A 549 29.30 4.85 14.38
N THR A 550 28.58 4.65 13.27
CA THR A 550 28.68 3.44 12.44
C THR A 550 30.10 3.27 11.89
N LEU A 551 30.74 4.37 11.48
CA LEU A 551 32.17 4.37 11.18
C LEU A 551 32.99 4.52 12.45
N ASN A 552 33.82 3.52 12.74
CA ASN A 552 34.67 3.52 13.93
C ASN A 552 35.53 4.80 14.07
N GLY A 553 35.51 5.38 15.27
CA GLY A 553 36.38 6.50 15.65
C GLY A 553 35.72 7.88 15.65
N GLY A 554 34.44 7.99 15.26
CA GLY A 554 33.62 9.17 15.50
C GLY A 554 32.90 9.12 16.85
N GLN A 555 32.20 10.21 17.20
CA GLN A 555 31.46 10.33 18.47
C GLN A 555 30.14 11.08 18.27
N LEU A 556 29.10 10.64 18.97
CA LEU A 556 27.79 11.28 19.05
C LEU A 556 27.58 11.90 20.44
N GLN A 557 27.13 13.15 20.49
CA GLN A 557 26.91 13.86 21.75
C GLN A 557 25.62 14.68 21.75
N GLY A 558 24.71 14.34 22.67
CA GLY A 558 23.57 15.17 23.02
C GLY A 558 23.89 16.18 24.12
N TYR A 559 23.57 17.45 23.90
CA TYR A 559 23.69 18.52 24.90
C TYR A 559 22.32 19.13 25.20
N ASN A 560 21.97 19.19 26.49
CA ASN A 560 20.69 19.70 27.02
C ASN A 560 19.41 19.10 26.39
N LEU A 561 19.52 17.92 25.78
CA LEU A 561 18.38 17.20 25.23
C LEU A 561 17.52 16.62 26.36
N ARG A 562 16.21 16.75 26.21
CA ARG A 562 15.22 16.09 27.08
C ARG A 562 15.12 14.60 26.76
N ILE A 563 15.26 14.25 25.49
CA ILE A 563 15.26 12.88 24.98
C ILE A 563 16.44 12.70 24.04
N TRP A 564 17.22 11.65 24.29
CA TRP A 564 18.24 11.14 23.39
C TRP A 564 18.27 9.62 23.57
N LYS A 565 17.80 8.89 22.55
CA LYS A 565 17.82 7.42 22.54
C LYS A 565 17.69 6.87 21.12
N GLU A 566 18.27 5.72 20.87
CA GLU A 566 18.04 4.92 19.67
C GLU A 566 16.81 4.05 19.84
N ILE A 567 16.00 3.93 18.78
CA ILE A 567 14.83 3.06 18.75
C ILE A 567 14.61 2.48 17.35
N ASN A 568 13.92 1.35 17.28
CA ASN A 568 13.32 0.90 16.02
C ASN A 568 12.13 1.79 15.64
N LEU A 569 12.04 2.19 14.37
CA LEU A 569 10.80 2.75 13.84
C LEU A 569 9.76 1.64 13.65
N LEU A 570 8.51 2.02 13.90
CA LEU A 570 7.38 1.12 13.83
C LEU A 570 6.46 1.50 12.67
N GLN A 571 5.89 0.48 12.06
CA GLN A 571 4.75 0.59 11.16
C GLN A 571 3.46 0.83 11.94
N ARG A 572 2.35 1.05 11.23
CA ARG A 572 1.03 1.34 11.79
C ARG A 572 0.59 0.25 12.77
N ASN A 573 0.76 -1.01 12.38
CA ASN A 573 0.46 -2.21 13.17
C ASN A 573 1.46 -2.46 14.33
N LYS A 574 2.44 -1.57 14.54
CA LYS A 574 3.50 -1.66 15.56
C LYS A 574 4.57 -2.71 15.29
N GLU A 575 4.61 -3.32 14.10
CA GLU A 575 5.78 -4.09 13.68
C GLU A 575 6.94 -3.17 13.29
N GLN A 576 8.16 -3.71 13.24
CA GLN A 576 9.35 -2.93 12.90
C GLN A 576 9.39 -2.59 11.41
N GLN A 577 9.93 -1.42 11.07
CA GLN A 577 10.26 -1.03 9.69
C GLN A 577 11.59 -1.63 9.21
N ASN A 578 12.31 -2.33 10.10
CA ASN A 578 13.68 -2.83 9.93
C ASN A 578 14.72 -1.73 9.77
N ASN A 579 14.52 -0.62 10.50
CA ASN A 579 15.56 0.37 10.76
C ASN A 579 15.47 0.91 12.20
N GLN A 580 16.61 1.35 12.72
CA GLN A 580 16.79 2.14 13.92
C GLN A 580 17.04 3.60 13.59
N VAL A 581 16.66 4.46 14.54
CA VAL A 581 16.78 5.91 14.43
C VAL A 581 17.17 6.48 15.77
N VAL A 582 17.86 7.62 15.77
CA VAL A 582 18.00 8.42 16.98
C VAL A 582 16.79 9.32 17.16
N LYS A 583 16.15 9.22 18.32
CA LYS A 583 15.07 10.12 18.75
C LYS A 583 15.64 11.26 19.57
N LEU A 584 15.38 12.47 19.12
CA LEU A 584 15.86 13.70 19.74
C LEU A 584 14.67 14.57 20.15
N GLY A 585 14.60 14.92 21.43
CA GLY A 585 13.57 15.80 21.98
C GLY A 585 14.18 16.90 22.84
N TRP A 586 13.68 18.12 22.70
CA TRP A 586 14.18 19.28 23.42
C TRP A 586 13.06 20.13 24.02
N THR A 587 13.42 20.87 25.06
CA THR A 587 12.58 21.88 25.76
C THR A 587 13.40 23.14 26.08
N ASN A 588 14.57 23.30 25.46
CA ASN A 588 15.50 24.41 25.67
C ASN A 588 16.17 24.79 24.35
N LYS A 589 16.25 26.09 24.03
CA LYS A 589 16.84 26.59 22.76
C LYS A 589 18.35 26.42 22.61
N ASN A 590 19.05 26.04 23.68
CA ASN A 590 20.49 25.73 23.61
C ASN A 590 20.75 24.22 23.46
N SER A 591 19.72 23.40 23.19
CA SER A 591 19.88 21.97 22.98
C SER A 591 20.55 21.68 21.65
N ARG A 592 21.42 20.66 21.62
CA ARG A 592 22.23 20.32 20.45
C ARG A 592 22.46 18.83 20.34
N TYR A 593 22.68 18.37 19.12
CA TYR A 593 23.17 17.03 18.84
C TYR A 593 24.38 17.15 17.90
N THR A 594 25.55 16.77 18.40
CA THR A 594 26.84 16.97 17.75
C THR A 594 27.44 15.63 17.34
N ILE A 595 27.98 15.60 16.13
CA ILE A 595 28.58 14.44 15.49
C ILE A 595 30.02 14.80 15.16
N THR A 596 30.95 14.21 15.89
CA THR A 596 32.38 14.30 15.60
C THR A 596 32.73 13.22 14.57
N LEU A 597 33.27 13.63 13.43
CA LEU A 597 33.59 12.73 12.33
C LEU A 597 34.80 11.85 12.67
N PRO A 598 34.81 10.58 12.24
CA PRO A 598 35.99 9.73 12.32
C PRO A 598 37.17 10.31 11.53
N LYS A 599 38.39 10.04 11.98
CA LYS A 599 39.60 10.44 11.23
C LYS A 599 39.58 9.83 9.84
N GLY A 600 39.78 10.69 8.83
CA GLY A 600 39.83 10.28 7.43
C GLY A 600 38.47 10.25 6.72
N ALA A 601 37.35 10.39 7.45
CA ALA A 601 36.02 10.41 6.83
C ALA A 601 35.86 11.55 5.83
N ALA A 602 36.48 12.70 6.09
CA ALA A 602 36.42 13.88 5.23
C ALA A 602 37.49 13.92 4.12
N ASN A 603 38.37 12.92 3.99
CA ASN A 603 39.54 12.99 3.08
C ASN A 603 39.18 13.27 1.62
N ASN A 604 38.00 12.85 1.18
CA ASN A 604 37.53 13.01 -0.20
C ASN A 604 36.50 14.13 -0.34
N PHE A 605 36.26 14.92 0.72
CA PHE A 605 35.26 15.98 0.66
C PHE A 605 35.73 17.14 -0.21
N SER A 606 34.78 17.74 -0.91
CA SER A 606 34.97 18.87 -1.81
C SER A 606 33.78 19.83 -1.71
N GLU A 607 33.80 20.91 -2.51
CA GLU A 607 32.65 21.80 -2.67
C GLU A 607 31.39 21.10 -3.19
N GLN A 608 31.55 19.97 -3.90
CA GLN A 608 30.44 19.19 -4.47
C GLN A 608 29.84 18.20 -3.47
N THR A 609 30.53 17.94 -2.35
CA THR A 609 30.06 17.03 -1.32
C THR A 609 28.74 17.55 -0.74
N ILE A 610 27.80 16.63 -0.52
CA ILE A 610 26.50 16.90 0.09
C ILE A 610 26.43 16.17 1.42
N PHE A 611 26.19 16.91 2.50
CA PHE A 611 25.81 16.32 3.77
C PHE A 611 24.36 15.84 3.68
N ARG A 612 24.11 14.55 3.96
CA ARG A 612 22.79 13.91 3.85
C ARG A 612 22.36 13.30 5.17
N PHE A 613 21.06 13.38 5.45
CA PHE A 613 20.45 12.71 6.58
C PHE A 613 18.96 12.48 6.34
N ASP A 614 18.41 11.44 6.96
CA ASP A 614 16.98 11.16 6.93
C ASP A 614 16.33 11.73 8.20
N ALA A 615 15.19 12.41 8.07
CA ALA A 615 14.49 12.97 9.23
C ALA A 615 12.96 12.98 9.10
N VAL A 616 12.27 13.00 10.25
CA VAL A 616 10.84 13.35 10.33
C VAL A 616 10.50 13.94 11.70
N GLN A 617 9.61 14.93 11.74
CA GLN A 617 9.02 15.42 12.97
C GLN A 617 7.97 14.43 13.47
N ALA A 618 7.99 14.17 14.77
CA ALA A 618 7.11 13.18 15.36
C ALA A 618 5.62 13.57 15.25
N HIS A 619 4.76 12.58 15.02
CA HIS A 619 3.31 12.76 15.15
C HIS A 619 2.90 13.43 16.49
N PRO A 620 1.90 14.35 16.51
CA PRO A 620 1.48 15.08 17.71
C PRO A 620 1.23 14.19 18.94
N SER A 621 0.63 13.02 18.79
CA SER A 621 0.38 12.09 19.90
C SER A 621 1.66 11.62 20.64
N ARG A 622 2.85 11.81 20.06
CA ARG A 622 4.13 11.47 20.70
C ARG A 622 4.62 12.58 21.62
N TYR A 623 4.28 13.84 21.34
CA TYR A 623 4.61 14.96 22.21
C TYR A 623 3.97 14.78 23.59
N ASP A 624 2.67 14.49 23.62
CA ASP A 624 1.91 14.19 24.84
C ASP A 624 2.52 13.05 25.66
N PHE A 625 2.90 11.96 24.98
CA PHE A 625 3.47 10.77 25.62
C PHE A 625 4.79 11.06 26.35
N TYR A 626 5.59 11.99 25.82
CA TYR A 626 6.90 12.34 26.39
C TYR A 626 6.87 13.60 27.26
N HIS A 627 5.70 14.22 27.45
CA HIS A 627 5.56 15.48 28.17
C HIS A 627 6.46 16.58 27.60
N ILE A 628 6.48 16.69 26.27
CA ILE A 628 7.12 17.78 25.53
C ILE A 628 5.98 18.52 24.82
N ASP A 629 5.89 19.83 24.96
CA ASP A 629 4.87 20.61 24.26
C ASP A 629 5.17 20.64 22.75
N LEU A 630 4.15 20.47 21.93
CA LEU A 630 4.26 20.75 20.50
C LEU A 630 4.46 22.27 20.32
N PRO A 631 5.48 22.74 19.59
CA PRO A 631 5.70 24.16 19.41
C PRO A 631 4.49 24.86 18.79
N GLU A 632 4.11 26.01 19.36
CA GLU A 632 2.98 26.80 18.90
C GLU A 632 3.15 27.17 17.41
N GLY A 633 2.12 26.92 16.61
CA GLY A 633 2.13 27.21 15.16
C GLY A 633 2.77 26.13 14.28
N PHE A 634 3.30 25.05 14.85
CA PHE A 634 3.95 23.94 14.11
C PHE A 634 3.13 22.63 14.09
N GLU A 635 1.83 22.71 14.36
CA GLU A 635 0.92 21.59 14.14
C GLU A 635 0.76 21.34 12.64
N ASN A 636 1.08 20.10 12.20
CA ASN A 636 1.06 19.70 10.79
C ASN A 636 1.92 20.60 9.88
N LYS A 637 2.97 21.24 10.43
CA LYS A 637 3.93 22.04 9.67
C LYS A 637 5.34 21.65 10.02
N ALA A 638 6.25 21.87 9.08
CA ALA A 638 7.66 21.51 9.24
C ALA A 638 8.35 22.36 10.31
N ILE A 639 9.14 21.72 11.16
CA ILE A 639 9.90 22.36 12.24
C ILE A 639 11.30 22.79 11.76
N PRO A 640 11.73 24.05 11.97
CA PRO A 640 13.04 24.50 11.59
C PRO A 640 14.12 23.96 12.52
N VAL A 641 15.17 23.38 11.94
CA VAL A 641 16.39 22.94 12.65
C VAL A 641 17.60 23.55 11.98
N SER A 642 18.46 24.17 12.77
CA SER A 642 19.72 24.71 12.29
C SER A 642 20.77 23.59 12.27
N VAL A 643 21.47 23.44 11.15
CA VAL A 643 22.57 22.49 10.97
C VAL A 643 23.84 23.27 10.67
N SER A 644 24.89 22.98 11.42
CA SER A 644 26.19 23.65 11.31
C SER A 644 27.28 22.64 10.97
N VAL A 645 28.06 22.90 9.93
CA VAL A 645 29.20 22.07 9.50
C VAL A 645 30.49 22.80 9.82
N LYS A 646 31.37 22.18 10.59
CA LYS A 646 32.57 22.83 11.12
C LYS A 646 33.85 22.15 10.62
N ALA A 647 34.73 22.96 10.06
CA ALA A 647 36.11 22.58 9.76
C ALA A 647 37.06 22.95 10.91
N LYS A 648 38.19 22.26 10.97
CA LYS A 648 39.25 22.50 11.96
C LYS A 648 39.68 23.97 11.96
N GLY A 649 39.75 24.57 13.15
CA GLY A 649 40.15 25.96 13.36
C GLY A 649 39.02 26.99 13.25
N MET A 650 37.81 26.58 12.84
CA MET A 650 36.64 27.44 12.92
C MET A 650 36.13 27.58 14.36
N ALA A 651 35.54 28.73 14.67
CA ALA A 651 34.92 28.97 15.97
C ALA A 651 33.65 28.11 16.13
N ASN A 652 33.45 27.59 17.35
CA ASN A 652 32.21 26.88 17.67
C ASN A 652 31.02 27.84 17.60
N PHE A 653 29.90 27.39 17.02
CA PHE A 653 28.64 28.15 16.90
C PHE A 653 28.76 29.44 16.08
N ASP A 654 29.67 29.49 15.11
CA ASP A 654 29.70 30.56 14.12
C ASP A 654 28.43 30.51 13.25
N GLY A 655 27.64 31.59 13.24
CA GLY A 655 26.41 31.65 12.47
C GLY A 655 26.61 31.53 10.95
N ARG A 656 27.82 31.76 10.45
CA ARG A 656 28.16 31.68 9.01
C ARG A 656 28.26 30.26 8.48
N VAL A 657 28.45 29.27 9.36
CA VAL A 657 28.50 27.85 8.98
C VAL A 657 27.14 27.16 9.10
N ARG A 658 26.08 27.91 9.37
CA ARG A 658 24.74 27.39 9.67
C ARG A 658 23.82 27.43 8.44
N LYS A 659 23.06 26.36 8.24
CA LYS A 659 21.88 26.31 7.35
C LYS A 659 20.65 25.87 8.13
N THR A 660 19.49 26.42 7.79
CA THR A 660 18.22 26.02 8.40
C THR A 660 17.49 25.06 7.47
N ILE A 661 17.11 23.90 8.00
CA ILE A 661 16.32 22.88 7.30
C ILE A 661 14.95 22.78 7.99
N TYR A 662 13.90 22.55 7.20
CA TYR A 662 12.54 22.40 7.71
C TYR A 662 12.16 20.92 7.70
N ILE A 663 12.14 20.30 8.89
CA ILE A 663 11.86 18.88 9.04
C ILE A 663 10.34 18.67 9.05
N GLU A 664 9.85 17.87 8.11
CA GLU A 664 8.42 17.74 7.86
C GLU A 664 7.69 16.88 8.89
N PRO A 665 6.40 17.17 9.15
CA PRO A 665 5.62 16.46 10.15
C PRO A 665 5.24 15.06 9.70
N THR A 666 4.94 14.20 10.66
CA THR A 666 4.16 12.98 10.42
C THR A 666 2.67 13.32 10.47
N TYR A 667 1.96 13.15 9.36
CA TYR A 667 0.51 13.37 9.34
C TYR A 667 -0.27 12.18 9.89
N THR A 668 -1.45 12.48 10.43
CA THR A 668 -2.50 11.49 10.66
C THR A 668 -3.05 11.01 9.32
N THR A 669 -3.30 9.70 9.24
CA THR A 669 -3.95 9.08 8.10
C THR A 669 -5.13 8.24 8.56
N THR A 670 -6.34 8.69 8.18
CA THR A 670 -7.60 8.10 8.62
C THR A 670 -8.17 7.21 7.52
N LEU A 671 -8.13 5.89 7.71
CA LEU A 671 -8.53 4.91 6.70
C LEU A 671 -10.06 4.73 6.63
N TYR A 672 -10.71 4.74 7.80
CA TYR A 672 -12.15 4.53 7.96
C TYR A 672 -12.77 5.72 8.68
N ARG A 673 -14.07 5.95 8.49
CA ARG A 673 -14.74 7.13 9.07
C ARG A 673 -14.95 7.06 10.59
N PHE A 674 -14.73 5.89 11.19
CA PHE A 674 -14.92 5.71 12.62
C PHE A 674 -13.59 5.41 13.31
N ASP A 675 -13.28 6.18 14.36
CA ASP A 675 -12.03 6.06 15.11
C ASP A 675 -11.83 4.66 15.67
N TRP A 676 -12.87 4.05 16.26
CA TRP A 676 -12.82 2.67 16.79
C TRP A 676 -12.44 1.62 15.74
N TRP A 677 -12.70 1.88 14.45
CA TRP A 677 -12.30 0.96 13.38
C TRP A 677 -10.82 1.19 13.03
N ASN A 678 -10.37 2.45 12.92
CA ASN A 678 -8.97 2.76 12.71
C ASN A 678 -8.06 2.20 13.82
N GLU A 679 -8.51 2.24 15.07
CA GLU A 679 -7.79 1.67 16.23
C GLU A 679 -7.46 0.17 16.07
N ARG A 680 -8.24 -0.57 15.29
CA ARG A 680 -7.98 -2.00 15.02
C ARG A 680 -6.72 -2.25 14.20
N TYR A 681 -6.26 -1.25 13.46
CA TYR A 681 -5.05 -1.32 12.63
C TYR A 681 -3.81 -0.76 13.33
N GLY A 682 -3.94 -0.30 14.58
CA GLY A 682 -2.85 0.24 15.38
C GLY A 682 -2.83 1.76 15.39
N ASN A 683 -1.69 2.37 15.09
CA ASN A 683 -1.56 3.83 15.09
C ASN A 683 -2.37 4.43 13.93
N GLN A 684 -2.70 5.71 14.01
CA GLN A 684 -3.28 6.45 12.89
C GLN A 684 -2.21 7.10 12.00
N TYR A 685 -0.95 6.69 12.13
CA TYR A 685 0.18 7.25 11.40
C TYR A 685 1.30 6.21 11.27
N GLU A 686 2.22 6.47 10.34
CA GLU A 686 3.55 5.86 10.30
C GLU A 686 4.59 6.98 10.21
N HIS A 687 5.64 6.91 11.03
CA HIS A 687 6.77 7.84 10.93
C HIS A 687 7.59 7.47 9.70
N MET A 688 7.39 8.21 8.61
CA MET A 688 8.10 8.04 7.34
C MET A 688 9.15 9.12 7.21
N LEU A 689 10.42 8.72 7.18
CA LEU A 689 11.54 9.64 7.05
C LEU A 689 11.61 10.24 5.64
N GLN A 690 12.21 11.42 5.54
CA GLN A 690 12.57 12.08 4.29
C GLN A 690 14.07 12.36 4.29
N THR A 691 14.72 12.15 3.14
CA THR A 691 16.12 12.53 2.94
C THR A 691 16.24 14.03 2.75
N TYR A 692 17.17 14.63 3.49
CA TYR A 692 17.56 16.04 3.38
C TYR A 692 19.02 16.12 2.96
N GLY A 693 19.32 17.03 2.03
CA GLY A 693 20.68 17.30 1.55
C GLY A 693 21.10 18.74 1.80
N ILE A 694 22.33 18.93 2.27
CA ILE A 694 22.98 20.23 2.40
C ILE A 694 24.29 20.20 1.59
N PRO A 695 24.30 20.76 0.36
CA PRO A 695 25.54 20.93 -0.40
C PRO A 695 26.54 21.76 0.40
N LEU A 696 27.82 21.39 0.45
CA LEU A 696 28.81 22.08 1.29
C LEU A 696 29.39 23.36 0.64
N ASN A 697 29.09 23.62 -0.63
CA ASN A 697 29.54 24.82 -1.35
C ASN A 697 29.17 26.15 -0.66
N TYR A 698 28.08 26.22 0.11
CA TYR A 698 27.70 27.46 0.83
C TYR A 698 28.76 27.95 1.82
N LEU A 699 29.64 27.05 2.28
CA LEU A 699 30.73 27.42 3.20
C LEU A 699 31.73 28.37 2.52
N GLN A 700 31.91 28.23 1.20
CA GLN A 700 32.84 29.05 0.42
C GLN A 700 32.43 30.53 0.37
N GLU A 701 31.13 30.83 0.51
CA GLU A 701 30.60 32.20 0.55
C GLU A 701 31.18 33.01 1.72
N ASN A 702 31.44 32.34 2.85
CA ASN A 702 31.93 32.96 4.08
C ASN A 702 33.40 32.63 4.39
N PHE A 703 33.91 31.53 3.82
CA PHE A 703 35.27 31.02 4.00
C PHE A 703 35.86 30.61 2.64
N PRO A 704 36.37 31.56 1.83
CA PRO A 704 36.85 31.28 0.47
C PRO A 704 37.97 30.25 0.39
N ASP A 705 38.81 30.17 1.42
CA ASP A 705 39.96 29.25 1.52
C ASP A 705 39.65 28.01 2.37
N ILE A 706 38.37 27.61 2.47
CA ILE A 706 37.98 26.44 3.26
C ILE A 706 38.60 25.14 2.72
N ASP A 707 39.23 24.38 3.61
CA ASP A 707 39.68 23.03 3.33
C ASP A 707 38.60 22.03 3.77
N TYR A 708 37.82 21.53 2.80
CA TYR A 708 36.76 20.55 3.03
C TYR A 708 37.28 19.25 3.65
N THR A 709 38.56 18.91 3.44
CA THR A 709 39.18 17.71 4.02
C THR A 709 39.40 17.81 5.53
N GLN A 710 39.27 19.03 6.08
CA GLN A 710 39.40 19.31 7.51
C GLN A 710 38.05 19.43 8.21
N ILE A 711 36.93 19.07 7.57
CA ILE A 711 35.64 18.98 8.25
C ILE A 711 35.72 17.91 9.32
N GLU A 712 35.42 18.31 10.56
CA GLU A 712 35.57 17.46 11.75
C GLU A 712 34.26 17.25 12.52
N GLU A 713 33.26 18.11 12.31
CA GLU A 713 32.06 18.12 13.12
C GLU A 713 30.82 18.59 12.35
N VAL A 714 29.69 17.93 12.59
CA VAL A 714 28.35 18.41 12.21
C VAL A 714 27.49 18.53 13.46
N THR A 715 26.78 19.64 13.62
CA THR A 715 25.90 19.88 14.77
C THR A 715 24.50 20.27 14.33
N PHE A 716 23.51 19.53 14.83
CA PHE A 716 22.10 19.92 14.82
C PHE A 716 21.82 20.80 16.04
N GLU A 717 21.46 22.06 15.79
CA GLU A 717 21.13 23.08 16.78
C GLU A 717 19.61 23.27 16.87
N PHE A 718 19.04 22.96 18.03
CA PHE A 718 17.60 23.09 18.31
C PHE A 718 17.28 24.45 18.92
N ASN A 719 17.64 25.53 18.20
CA ASN A 719 17.59 26.92 18.67
C ASN A 719 16.44 27.75 18.09
N GLN A 720 15.68 27.21 17.13
CA GLN A 720 14.62 27.92 16.43
C GLN A 720 13.25 27.81 17.12
N THR A 721 13.05 26.78 17.94
CA THR A 721 11.80 26.53 18.68
C THR A 721 12.07 26.28 20.16
N ASP A 722 11.09 26.58 21.01
CA ASP A 722 11.17 26.34 22.47
C ASP A 722 11.20 24.84 22.81
N SER A 723 10.59 24.01 21.98
CA SER A 723 10.53 22.56 22.13
C SER A 723 10.52 21.85 20.77
N GLY A 724 10.59 20.53 20.78
CA GLY A 724 10.45 19.73 19.57
C GLY A 724 10.77 18.26 19.79
N LEU A 725 10.37 17.44 18.83
CA LEU A 725 10.60 16.00 18.84
C LEU A 725 10.74 15.49 17.40
N ILE A 726 11.93 15.00 17.07
CA ILE A 726 12.26 14.49 15.74
C ILE A 726 12.90 13.10 15.83
N PHE A 727 12.93 12.43 14.69
CA PHE A 727 13.73 11.24 14.45
C PHE A 727 14.76 11.56 13.37
N LEU A 728 16.00 11.11 13.57
CA LEU A 728 17.07 11.19 12.59
C LEU A 728 17.62 9.79 12.29
N ASP A 729 18.02 9.56 11.05
CA ASP A 729 18.59 8.31 10.53
C ASP A 729 19.59 8.62 9.40
N ASN A 730 20.39 7.63 9.00
CA ASN A 730 21.30 7.66 7.85
C ASN A 730 22.04 8.98 7.68
N ILE A 731 22.74 9.39 8.73
CA ILE A 731 23.53 10.62 8.71
C ILE A 731 24.85 10.31 8.02
N GLY A 732 25.17 11.03 6.95
CA GLY A 732 26.35 10.76 6.14
C GLY A 732 26.65 11.81 5.09
N PHE A 733 27.51 11.45 4.14
CA PHE A 733 27.94 12.34 3.06
C PHE A 733 27.96 11.60 1.73
N THR A 734 27.68 12.32 0.65
CA THR A 734 27.86 11.84 -0.73
C THR A 734 28.78 12.80 -1.45
N ASN A 735 29.75 12.27 -2.20
CA ASN A 735 30.77 13.05 -2.92
C ASN A 735 30.47 13.23 -4.39
#